data_AF-A0A8J2UBS8-F1
#
_entry.id   AF-A0A8J2UBS8-F1
#
_cell.length_a   1.000
_cell.length_b   1.000
_cell.length_c   1.000
_cell.angle_alpha   90.00
_cell.angle_beta   90.00
_cell.angle_gamma   90.00
#
_symmetry.space_group_name_H-M   'P 1'
#
loop_
_entity.id
_entity.type
_entity.pdbx_description
1 polymer ?
#
loop_
_entity_poly.entity_id
_entity_poly.type
_entity_poly.pdbx_seq_one_letter_code
_entity_poly.pdbx_strand_id
1 'polypeptide(L)'
;MRHCFIILLLAVSAGFSAQAQNPFISDMYTADPSAHVWKDGRLYVYPSHDVAPPRGCDLMDKYHVYSTDDMVHWKDHGQVLEASEVPWGRPEGGFMWAPDCAYKNGTYYFYFPHPTGSGKEWNNTWKIGVATSKEPAAHFKVQGYIKGLKSMIDPCVFVDDDGQAYLYYGGGGHCEGGKLKDNMMEIEDSMQPMVGLQDFHEASWVHKRNGIYYLSYSDNHDSAGRHNRMRYATSNNPLGPWTYRGIFIDPTDSYTNHGSIVEYKGQWYAFYHTSALSHFDWLRSICVDKLFYNPDGTIQKVIPTTTGPGPLAKAAVNTAAVGAAAAKVRYPSYTGLVMAGYQGWFNTPGDSSGRNWHHYQHRGVFAPGSCEIDLWPDTREYAKTYPTPFQYADATTATAFSAYDASTVQLHFKWMKDYGIDGVFLQRFVAEIRNPSGKRHFNTVLDNAMAAAAQYDRAVCIMYDLSGMQPGEEELTLGDLDELTARYDLLNGTHSPTYLHHHGKPLVVVWGVGFNDHRRYGFTEAETLIDGIKQRGFSVMLGVPTYWRTLGRDCLPDSTLHRLIRKCDIVAPWFVGRYNENSYPAFSSLLTDDLAWCRANGVDYAPLAFPGFSWKNMNGLQSTAIPRNRGHFFWQQIAGAKQAGAAMLYIAMFDEMNEGTSIFKCNTVDHLPVNDGGSFVGIDSDLGSDYYLWLAGQAAAWWHGKKGYSVNLPQRLPRSR
;
A
#
# COMPACT_ATOMS: atom_id res chain seq x y z
N MET A 1 10.59 71.11 -0.28
CA MET A 1 10.52 69.67 0.06
C MET A 1 9.73 68.95 -1.02
N ARG A 2 10.42 68.20 -1.87
CA ARG A 2 9.87 67.45 -3.00
C ARG A 2 9.18 66.18 -2.47
N HIS A 3 7.89 66.00 -2.77
CA HIS A 3 7.18 64.75 -2.51
C HIS A 3 7.14 63.94 -3.81
N CYS A 4 7.96 62.88 -3.87
CA CYS A 4 7.94 61.88 -4.92
C CYS A 4 6.69 60.99 -4.75
N PHE A 5 5.80 60.99 -5.75
CA PHE A 5 4.83 59.92 -5.94
C PHE A 5 5.54 58.76 -6.65
N ILE A 6 5.70 57.62 -5.96
CA ILE A 6 6.06 56.35 -6.58
C ILE A 6 4.73 55.65 -6.91
N ILE A 7 4.41 55.58 -8.20
CA ILE A 7 3.33 54.73 -8.73
C ILE A 7 3.93 53.33 -8.88
N LEU A 8 3.48 52.41 -8.02
CA LEU A 8 3.80 51.00 -8.11
C LEU A 8 2.90 50.36 -9.17
N LEU A 9 3.42 50.11 -10.39
CA LEU A 9 2.75 49.25 -11.36
C LEU A 9 2.81 47.80 -10.86
N LEU A 10 1.68 47.28 -10.37
CA LEU A 10 1.46 45.85 -10.21
C LEU A 10 1.28 45.23 -11.61
N ALA A 11 2.34 44.60 -12.12
CA ALA A 11 2.22 43.67 -13.22
C ALA A 11 1.46 42.43 -12.72
N VAL A 12 0.18 42.33 -13.08
CA VAL A 12 -0.58 41.07 -12.94
C VAL A 12 -0.07 40.14 -14.02
N SER A 13 0.93 39.32 -13.68
CA SER A 13 1.22 38.11 -14.44
C SER A 13 0.06 37.14 -14.21
N ALA A 14 -0.87 37.09 -15.17
CA ALA A 14 -1.84 36.03 -15.25
C ALA A 14 -1.08 34.71 -15.46
N GLY A 15 -0.83 33.99 -14.37
CA GLY A 15 -0.30 32.64 -14.43
C GLY A 15 -1.34 31.75 -15.10
N PHE A 16 -1.10 31.37 -16.35
CA PHE A 16 -1.79 30.23 -16.95
C PHE A 16 -1.37 28.99 -16.16
N SER A 17 -2.26 28.45 -15.33
CA SER A 17 -2.07 27.12 -14.74
C SER A 17 -2.09 26.10 -15.88
N ALA A 18 -0.97 25.44 -16.14
CA ALA A 18 -0.93 24.33 -17.09
C ALA A 18 -1.84 23.19 -16.59
N GLN A 19 -2.70 22.69 -17.47
CA GLN A 19 -3.61 21.57 -17.20
C GLN A 19 -3.02 20.31 -17.85
N ALA A 20 -3.26 19.13 -17.26
CA ALA A 20 -2.93 17.88 -17.95
C ALA A 20 -3.71 17.79 -19.27
N GLN A 21 -3.10 17.17 -20.27
CA GLN A 21 -3.69 17.03 -21.60
C GLN A 21 -3.16 15.76 -22.27
N ASN A 22 -3.93 15.24 -23.21
CA ASN A 22 -3.51 14.23 -24.17
C ASN A 22 -3.64 14.83 -25.59
N PRO A 23 -2.62 14.71 -26.44
CA PRO A 23 -1.28 14.19 -26.14
C PRO A 23 -0.52 15.04 -25.11
N PHE A 24 0.26 14.39 -24.24
CA PHE A 24 0.98 15.09 -23.16
C PHE A 24 2.34 15.65 -23.59
N ILE A 25 2.82 15.25 -24.77
CA ILE A 25 3.94 15.86 -25.50
C ILE A 25 3.36 16.49 -26.77
N SER A 26 3.52 17.82 -26.93
CA SER A 26 2.88 18.58 -28.01
C SER A 26 3.88 19.30 -28.93
N ASP A 27 5.16 19.30 -28.57
CA ASP A 27 6.25 19.94 -29.30
C ASP A 27 7.05 18.94 -30.16
N MET A 28 6.76 17.64 -30.06
CA MET A 28 7.40 16.58 -30.81
C MET A 28 6.41 15.44 -31.12
N TYR A 29 6.52 14.83 -32.30
CA TYR A 29 5.76 13.63 -32.63
C TYR A 29 6.41 12.41 -31.97
N THR A 30 5.69 11.78 -31.07
CA THR A 30 6.20 10.70 -30.22
C THR A 30 5.31 9.48 -30.37
N ALA A 31 5.91 8.31 -30.42
CA ALA A 31 5.21 7.05 -30.53
C ALA A 31 5.73 6.01 -29.52
N ASP A 32 5.08 4.85 -29.51
CA ASP A 32 5.51 3.65 -28.80
C ASP A 32 6.00 3.88 -27.35
N PRO A 33 5.16 4.41 -26.44
CA PRO A 33 5.61 4.81 -25.10
C PRO A 33 5.92 3.60 -24.22
N SER A 34 7.19 3.42 -23.85
CA SER A 34 7.60 2.56 -22.73
C SER A 34 7.70 3.38 -21.44
N ALA A 35 6.85 3.10 -20.45
CA ALA A 35 6.75 3.86 -19.21
C ALA A 35 7.23 3.05 -18.00
N HIS A 36 8.09 3.65 -17.19
CA HIS A 36 8.69 3.01 -16.02
C HIS A 36 8.76 3.97 -14.82
N VAL A 37 8.73 3.41 -13.61
CA VAL A 37 8.96 4.15 -12.37
C VAL A 37 10.29 3.68 -11.78
N TRP A 38 11.23 4.61 -11.60
CA TRP A 38 12.56 4.30 -11.10
C TRP A 38 12.71 4.60 -9.62
N LYS A 39 13.87 4.22 -9.07
CA LYS A 39 14.18 4.30 -7.63
C LYS A 39 14.11 5.71 -7.05
N ASP A 40 14.23 6.74 -7.89
CA ASP A 40 14.06 8.14 -7.48
C ASP A 40 12.58 8.54 -7.29
N GLY A 41 11.66 7.62 -7.56
CA GLY A 41 10.22 7.81 -7.40
C GLY A 41 9.57 8.62 -8.51
N ARG A 42 10.28 8.91 -9.61
CA ARG A 42 9.74 9.60 -10.79
C ARG A 42 9.25 8.60 -11.82
N LEU A 43 8.25 9.01 -12.61
CA LEU A 43 7.86 8.28 -13.80
C LEU A 43 8.67 8.77 -15.01
N TYR A 44 9.20 7.85 -15.79
CA TYR A 44 9.94 8.07 -17.02
C TYR A 44 9.21 7.41 -18.20
N VAL A 45 9.22 8.06 -19.36
CA VAL A 45 8.69 7.52 -20.62
C VAL A 45 9.78 7.57 -21.69
N TYR A 46 9.99 6.43 -22.33
CA TYR A 46 10.93 6.18 -23.41
C TYR A 46 10.13 5.95 -24.70
N PRO A 47 9.70 7.01 -25.39
CA PRO A 47 9.02 6.89 -26.68
C PRO A 47 10.03 6.78 -27.83
N SER A 48 9.56 6.27 -28.96
CA SER A 48 10.16 6.48 -30.27
C SER A 48 9.74 7.85 -30.83
N HIS A 49 10.44 8.37 -31.84
CA HIS A 49 10.23 9.73 -32.38
C HIS A 49 9.90 9.70 -33.88
N ASP A 50 8.65 10.03 -34.23
CA ASP A 50 8.21 10.18 -35.64
C ASP A 50 8.76 11.48 -36.26
N VAL A 51 9.30 11.40 -37.48
CA VAL A 51 9.98 12.55 -38.13
C VAL A 51 9.18 13.07 -39.33
N ALA A 52 8.91 14.38 -39.34
CA ALA A 52 8.26 15.06 -40.46
C ALA A 52 9.28 15.55 -41.52
N PRO A 53 8.94 15.51 -42.83
CA PRO A 53 7.74 14.90 -43.40
C PRO A 53 7.78 13.36 -43.32
N PRO A 54 6.65 12.70 -43.05
CA PRO A 54 6.61 11.26 -42.80
C PRO A 54 6.88 10.46 -44.07
N ARG A 55 7.55 9.31 -43.92
CA ARG A 55 7.69 8.27 -44.95
C ARG A 55 7.45 6.92 -44.26
N GLY A 56 6.19 6.64 -43.94
CA GLY A 56 5.89 5.63 -42.93
C GLY A 56 6.64 5.94 -41.63
N CYS A 57 6.99 4.89 -40.89
CA CYS A 57 7.83 4.98 -39.68
C CYS A 57 9.34 4.98 -40.01
N ASP A 58 9.75 5.01 -41.28
CA ASP A 58 11.14 4.78 -41.69
C ASP A 58 12.14 5.82 -41.17
N LEU A 59 11.69 7.07 -40.97
CA LEU A 59 12.55 8.22 -40.69
C LEU A 59 12.81 8.44 -39.19
N MET A 60 12.26 7.58 -38.33
CA MET A 60 12.49 7.63 -36.88
C MET A 60 13.96 7.34 -36.60
N ASP A 61 14.73 8.33 -36.15
CA ASP A 61 16.21 8.25 -36.14
C ASP A 61 16.82 8.39 -34.75
N LYS A 62 16.02 8.77 -33.75
CA LYS A 62 16.51 9.10 -32.41
C LYS A 62 15.45 8.90 -31.33
N TYR A 63 15.91 8.85 -30.09
CA TYR A 63 15.07 8.75 -28.91
C TYR A 63 15.28 9.95 -27.98
N HIS A 64 14.17 10.49 -27.47
CA HIS A 64 14.13 11.39 -26.34
C HIS A 64 13.57 10.65 -25.13
N VAL A 65 13.84 11.14 -23.91
CA VAL A 65 13.27 10.59 -22.68
C VAL A 65 12.58 11.68 -21.90
N TYR A 66 11.37 11.38 -21.46
CA TYR A 66 10.54 12.30 -20.70
C TYR A 66 10.38 11.81 -19.28
N SER A 67 10.16 12.72 -18.33
CA SER A 67 9.79 12.35 -16.97
C SER A 67 8.79 13.30 -16.34
N THR A 68 8.05 12.82 -15.35
CA THR A 68 7.13 13.64 -14.57
C THR A 68 7.12 13.25 -13.10
N ASP A 69 6.84 14.24 -12.25
CA ASP A 69 6.52 14.04 -10.84
C ASP A 69 5.02 14.06 -10.58
N ASP A 70 4.22 14.64 -11.48
CA ASP A 70 2.84 15.05 -11.19
C ASP A 70 1.83 14.75 -12.30
N MET A 71 2.25 14.07 -13.38
CA MET A 71 1.43 13.73 -14.56
C MET A 71 0.89 14.94 -15.34
N VAL A 72 1.29 16.16 -14.98
CA VAL A 72 0.96 17.40 -15.70
C VAL A 72 2.18 17.94 -16.41
N HIS A 73 3.27 18.09 -15.66
CA HIS A 73 4.49 18.70 -16.13
C HIS A 73 5.45 17.59 -16.54
N TRP A 74 5.77 17.58 -17.83
CA TRP A 74 6.68 16.63 -18.43
C TRP A 74 7.98 17.34 -18.77
N LYS A 75 9.08 16.84 -18.22
CA LYS A 75 10.43 17.29 -18.55
C LYS A 75 10.99 16.41 -19.66
N ASP A 76 11.29 17.00 -20.80
CA ASP A 76 12.19 16.41 -21.80
C ASP A 76 13.63 16.47 -21.27
N HIS A 77 14.32 15.33 -21.27
CA HIS A 77 15.75 15.24 -20.93
C HIS A 77 16.66 15.35 -22.16
N GLY A 78 16.06 15.54 -23.34
CA GLY A 78 16.75 15.65 -24.61
C GLY A 78 17.00 14.30 -25.26
N GLN A 79 17.76 14.33 -26.35
CA GLN A 79 18.16 13.15 -27.10
C GLN A 79 19.09 12.26 -26.25
N VAL A 80 18.74 10.98 -26.14
CA VAL A 80 19.50 10.01 -25.35
C VAL A 80 20.26 9.00 -26.20
N LEU A 81 19.83 8.78 -27.44
CA LEU A 81 20.44 7.87 -28.41
C LEU A 81 19.94 8.20 -29.82
N GLU A 82 20.82 8.14 -30.83
CA GLU A 82 20.47 8.21 -32.26
C GLU A 82 21.09 7.08 -33.09
N ALA A 83 20.58 6.84 -34.30
CA ALA A 83 21.02 5.73 -35.14
C ALA A 83 22.52 5.82 -35.52
N SER A 84 23.06 7.03 -35.66
CA SER A 84 24.48 7.26 -36.00
C SER A 84 25.44 6.72 -34.93
N GLU A 85 24.97 6.59 -33.69
CA GLU A 85 25.71 6.04 -32.56
C GLU A 85 25.70 4.51 -32.51
N VAL A 86 24.97 3.85 -33.43
CA VAL A 86 24.85 2.40 -33.52
C VAL A 86 25.83 1.87 -34.57
N PRO A 87 27.05 1.41 -34.19
CA PRO A 87 28.12 1.13 -35.16
C PRO A 87 27.83 -0.08 -36.08
N TRP A 88 26.94 -0.97 -35.65
CA TRP A 88 26.49 -2.12 -36.42
C TRP A 88 25.19 -1.84 -37.21
N GLY A 89 24.62 -0.65 -37.02
CA GLY A 89 23.33 -0.25 -37.56
C GLY A 89 23.38 0.14 -39.03
N ARG A 90 22.22 0.54 -39.53
CA ARG A 90 22.05 1.03 -40.90
C ARG A 90 22.76 2.38 -41.08
N PRO A 91 23.69 2.51 -42.05
CA PRO A 91 24.44 3.76 -42.24
C PRO A 91 23.59 4.98 -42.57
N GLU A 92 22.45 4.79 -43.23
CA GLU A 92 21.57 5.89 -43.61
C GLU A 92 20.59 6.33 -42.50
N GLY A 93 20.71 5.77 -41.29
CA GLY A 93 19.84 6.07 -40.16
C GLY A 93 18.40 5.55 -40.33
N GLY A 94 17.49 6.08 -39.52
CA GLY A 94 16.08 5.71 -39.49
C GLY A 94 15.80 4.39 -38.77
N PHE A 95 14.53 3.97 -38.75
CA PHE A 95 14.09 2.71 -38.16
C PHE A 95 14.43 2.51 -36.67
N MET A 96 14.57 3.58 -35.90
CA MET A 96 14.73 3.58 -34.44
C MET A 96 13.35 3.50 -33.78
N TRP A 97 12.78 2.30 -33.79
CA TRP A 97 11.40 2.02 -33.36
C TRP A 97 11.30 1.60 -31.90
N ALA A 98 10.11 1.16 -31.48
CA ALA A 98 9.69 1.03 -30.10
C ALA A 98 10.80 0.51 -29.17
N PRO A 99 11.32 1.37 -28.27
CA PRO A 99 12.34 0.96 -27.33
C PRO A 99 11.72 0.49 -26.02
N ASP A 100 12.55 -0.11 -25.17
CA ASP A 100 12.24 -0.32 -23.76
C ASP A 100 13.46 -0.08 -22.89
N CYS A 101 13.26 0.11 -21.58
CA CYS A 101 14.33 0.32 -20.62
C CYS A 101 14.16 -0.61 -19.41
N ALA A 102 15.27 -1.15 -18.90
CA ALA A 102 15.28 -1.93 -17.67
C ALA A 102 16.41 -1.49 -16.76
N TYR A 103 16.24 -1.73 -15.45
CA TYR A 103 17.25 -1.43 -14.46
C TYR A 103 17.72 -2.71 -13.76
N LYS A 104 19.04 -2.94 -13.70
CA LYS A 104 19.64 -4.01 -12.89
C LYS A 104 21.00 -3.58 -12.35
N ASN A 105 21.24 -3.83 -11.06
CA ASN A 105 22.54 -3.63 -10.40
C ASN A 105 23.18 -2.25 -10.63
N GLY A 106 22.39 -1.17 -10.57
CA GLY A 106 22.92 0.19 -10.73
C GLY A 106 23.23 0.59 -12.17
N THR A 107 22.67 -0.11 -13.15
CA THR A 107 22.78 0.21 -14.58
C THR A 107 21.40 0.20 -15.21
N TYR A 108 21.12 1.21 -16.02
CA TYR A 108 19.98 1.26 -16.93
C TYR A 108 20.39 0.66 -18.27
N TYR A 109 19.56 -0.24 -18.80
CA TYR A 109 19.73 -0.95 -20.06
C TYR A 109 18.59 -0.52 -20.97
N PHE A 110 18.93 0.23 -22.02
CA PHE A 110 18.00 0.71 -23.04
C PHE A 110 18.06 -0.23 -24.24
N TYR A 111 16.96 -0.95 -24.47
CA TYR A 111 16.80 -1.90 -25.55
C TYR A 111 16.08 -1.23 -26.71
N PHE A 112 16.59 -1.41 -27.92
CA PHE A 112 16.04 -0.76 -29.11
C PHE A 112 16.16 -1.68 -30.34
N PRO A 113 15.09 -1.78 -31.15
CA PRO A 113 15.17 -2.48 -32.42
C PRO A 113 15.89 -1.61 -33.45
N HIS A 114 16.81 -2.20 -34.22
CA HIS A 114 17.42 -1.51 -35.36
C HIS A 114 17.92 -2.51 -36.41
N PRO A 115 17.76 -2.26 -37.73
CA PRO A 115 18.25 -3.15 -38.77
C PRO A 115 19.75 -2.98 -39.04
N THR A 116 20.41 -4.08 -39.38
CA THR A 116 21.78 -4.07 -39.94
C THR A 116 21.74 -3.87 -41.46
N GLY A 117 22.73 -3.20 -42.05
CA GLY A 117 22.82 -3.02 -43.50
C GLY A 117 21.74 -2.10 -44.06
N SER A 118 21.34 -2.26 -45.34
CA SER A 118 20.45 -1.28 -46.01
C SER A 118 18.99 -1.24 -45.52
N GLY A 119 18.58 -2.15 -44.63
CA GLY A 119 17.20 -2.28 -44.13
C GLY A 119 16.18 -2.86 -45.13
N LYS A 120 16.57 -3.09 -46.39
CA LYS A 120 15.67 -3.60 -47.45
C LYS A 120 15.32 -5.09 -47.30
N GLU A 121 16.13 -5.86 -46.60
CA GLU A 121 15.85 -7.26 -46.27
C GLU A 121 15.07 -7.35 -44.95
N TRP A 122 13.87 -6.77 -44.97
CA TRP A 122 13.01 -6.56 -43.80
C TRP A 122 12.98 -7.72 -42.82
N ASN A 123 12.80 -8.95 -43.31
CA ASN A 123 12.61 -10.12 -42.47
C ASN A 123 13.91 -10.73 -41.91
N ASN A 124 15.09 -10.20 -42.24
CA ASN A 124 16.37 -10.84 -41.92
C ASN A 124 17.37 -9.95 -41.17
N THR A 125 17.19 -8.63 -41.17
CA THR A 125 18.22 -7.69 -40.71
C THR A 125 17.99 -7.10 -39.32
N TRP A 126 16.82 -7.28 -38.70
CA TRP A 126 16.54 -6.68 -37.40
C TRP A 126 17.34 -7.32 -36.26
N LYS A 127 17.77 -6.47 -35.34
CA LYS A 127 18.45 -6.82 -34.08
C LYS A 127 17.85 -6.01 -32.94
N ILE A 128 17.89 -6.59 -31.73
CA ILE A 128 17.63 -5.87 -30.48
C ILE A 128 18.96 -5.37 -29.93
N GLY A 129 19.22 -4.10 -30.17
CA GLY A 129 20.34 -3.35 -29.62
C GLY A 129 20.18 -3.12 -28.12
N VAL A 130 21.32 -2.96 -27.44
CA VAL A 130 21.34 -2.59 -26.02
C VAL A 130 22.36 -1.47 -25.83
N ALA A 131 21.91 -0.38 -25.22
CA ALA A 131 22.76 0.69 -24.72
C ALA A 131 22.66 0.75 -23.19
N THR A 132 23.72 1.20 -22.52
CA THR A 132 23.75 1.27 -21.05
C THR A 132 24.06 2.66 -20.54
N SER A 133 23.46 3.02 -19.41
CA SER A 133 23.77 4.24 -18.67
C SER A 133 23.76 4.02 -17.15
N LYS A 134 24.38 4.95 -16.43
CA LYS A 134 24.23 5.10 -14.97
C LYS A 134 23.09 6.04 -14.58
N GLU A 135 22.53 6.74 -15.56
CA GLU A 135 21.45 7.70 -15.40
C GLU A 135 20.22 7.23 -16.19
N PRO A 136 19.00 7.48 -15.69
CA PRO A 136 17.78 6.96 -16.32
C PRO A 136 17.47 7.60 -17.68
N ALA A 137 17.98 8.81 -17.95
CA ALA A 137 17.55 9.63 -19.09
C ALA A 137 18.70 10.38 -19.77
N ALA A 138 19.95 9.93 -19.62
CA ALA A 138 21.12 10.57 -20.21
C ALA A 138 22.25 9.56 -20.40
N HIS A 139 23.21 9.88 -21.28
CA HIS A 139 24.50 9.19 -21.39
C HIS A 139 24.43 7.69 -21.70
N PHE A 140 23.42 7.26 -22.48
CA PHE A 140 23.37 5.89 -22.97
C PHE A 140 24.49 5.63 -23.98
N LYS A 141 25.17 4.50 -23.84
CA LYS A 141 26.24 4.07 -24.75
C LYS A 141 25.92 2.69 -25.30
N VAL A 142 25.91 2.56 -26.63
CA VAL A 142 25.64 1.29 -27.31
C VAL A 142 26.71 0.24 -26.93
N GLN A 143 26.25 -0.91 -26.43
CA GLN A 143 27.09 -2.05 -26.07
C GLN A 143 27.12 -3.12 -27.18
N GLY A 144 26.08 -3.18 -27.99
CA GLY A 144 25.93 -4.18 -29.05
C GLY A 144 24.47 -4.56 -29.24
N TYR A 145 24.22 -5.83 -29.56
CA TYR A 145 22.89 -6.41 -29.70
C TYR A 145 22.87 -7.84 -29.17
N ILE A 146 21.69 -8.31 -28.74
CA ILE A 146 21.50 -9.67 -28.22
C ILE A 146 21.68 -10.68 -29.37
N LYS A 147 22.57 -11.66 -29.17
CA LYS A 147 22.89 -12.67 -30.18
C LYS A 147 21.85 -13.79 -30.20
N GLY A 148 21.66 -14.40 -31.38
CA GLY A 148 20.82 -15.59 -31.55
C GLY A 148 19.31 -15.33 -31.64
N LEU A 149 18.87 -14.08 -31.55
CA LEU A 149 17.46 -13.71 -31.75
C LEU A 149 17.07 -13.80 -33.24
N LYS A 150 15.81 -14.15 -33.47
CA LYS A 150 15.17 -14.01 -34.80
C LYS A 150 15.07 -12.52 -35.14
N SER A 151 14.96 -12.22 -36.43
CA SER A 151 14.81 -10.86 -36.91
C SER A 151 13.37 -10.36 -36.64
N MET A 152 13.15 -9.76 -35.46
CA MET A 152 11.90 -9.13 -35.03
C MET A 152 12.18 -7.81 -34.28
N ILE A 153 11.12 -7.13 -33.86
CA ILE A 153 11.11 -5.79 -33.25
C ILE A 153 10.49 -5.81 -31.83
N ASP A 154 10.27 -4.62 -31.26
CA ASP A 154 9.51 -4.35 -30.04
C ASP A 154 9.97 -5.14 -28.81
N PRO A 155 11.20 -4.90 -28.31
CA PRO A 155 11.67 -5.50 -27.07
C PRO A 155 10.86 -4.99 -25.87
N CYS A 156 10.58 -5.88 -24.92
CA CYS A 156 10.12 -5.57 -23.58
C CYS A 156 10.92 -6.39 -22.57
N VAL A 157 11.43 -5.75 -21.54
CA VAL A 157 12.20 -6.38 -20.48
C VAL A 157 11.50 -6.23 -19.15
N PHE A 158 11.10 -7.37 -18.59
CA PHE A 158 10.48 -7.45 -17.28
C PHE A 158 11.47 -8.06 -16.28
N VAL A 159 11.66 -7.38 -15.15
CA VAL A 159 12.45 -7.90 -14.02
C VAL A 159 11.48 -8.26 -12.90
N ASP A 160 11.46 -9.54 -12.53
CA ASP A 160 10.54 -10.07 -11.54
C ASP A 160 11.00 -9.78 -10.10
N ASP A 161 10.12 -10.03 -9.13
CA ASP A 161 10.35 -9.76 -7.70
C ASP A 161 11.55 -10.53 -7.13
N ASP A 162 11.93 -11.65 -7.77
CA ASP A 162 13.10 -12.46 -7.41
C ASP A 162 14.41 -11.98 -8.06
N GLY A 163 14.36 -10.94 -8.89
CA GLY A 163 15.50 -10.38 -9.63
C GLY A 163 15.80 -11.06 -10.97
N GLN A 164 15.05 -12.09 -11.36
CA GLN A 164 15.15 -12.69 -12.68
C GLN A 164 14.63 -11.72 -13.74
N ALA A 165 15.44 -11.49 -14.78
CA ALA A 165 15.04 -10.69 -15.93
C ALA A 165 14.56 -11.58 -17.08
N TYR A 166 13.57 -11.10 -17.81
CA TYR A 166 12.98 -11.75 -18.96
C TYR A 166 12.91 -10.77 -20.13
N LEU A 167 13.28 -11.22 -21.33
CA LEU A 167 13.07 -10.49 -22.57
C LEU A 167 11.86 -11.07 -23.29
N TYR A 168 10.99 -10.19 -23.77
CA TYR A 168 9.91 -10.47 -24.72
C TYR A 168 10.13 -9.60 -25.95
N TYR A 169 9.84 -10.11 -27.14
CA TYR A 169 9.95 -9.32 -28.36
C TYR A 169 9.13 -9.97 -29.48
N GLY A 170 8.69 -9.19 -30.45
CA GLY A 170 7.85 -9.73 -31.51
C GLY A 170 7.14 -8.69 -32.37
N GLY A 171 6.96 -9.04 -33.64
CA GLY A 171 6.18 -8.28 -34.61
C GLY A 171 5.72 -9.20 -35.75
N GLY A 172 4.78 -8.73 -36.57
CA GLY A 172 4.28 -9.50 -37.73
C GLY A 172 3.59 -10.82 -37.36
N GLY A 173 2.94 -10.88 -36.21
CA GLY A 173 2.17 -12.07 -35.79
C GLY A 173 2.92 -13.07 -34.90
N HIS A 174 4.17 -12.78 -34.54
CA HIS A 174 5.00 -13.66 -33.73
C HIS A 174 5.52 -12.95 -32.47
N CYS A 175 5.42 -13.61 -31.31
CA CYS A 175 5.93 -13.14 -30.03
C CYS A 175 6.73 -14.25 -29.37
N GLU A 176 7.94 -13.93 -28.91
CA GLU A 176 8.82 -14.84 -28.18
C GLU A 176 9.26 -14.23 -26.84
N GLY A 177 9.49 -15.08 -25.86
CA GLY A 177 9.98 -14.70 -24.54
C GLY A 177 11.06 -15.66 -24.03
N GLY A 178 11.98 -15.17 -23.22
CA GLY A 178 13.06 -15.98 -22.64
C GLY A 178 13.73 -15.29 -21.46
N LYS A 179 14.42 -16.08 -20.63
CA LYS A 179 15.21 -15.56 -19.50
C LYS A 179 16.47 -14.86 -20.00
N LEU A 180 16.75 -13.68 -19.46
CA LEU A 180 18.02 -13.01 -19.62
C LEU A 180 19.01 -13.50 -18.57
N LYS A 181 20.28 -13.68 -18.97
CA LYS A 181 21.38 -13.82 -18.02
C LYS A 181 21.58 -12.53 -17.23
N ASP A 182 22.33 -12.61 -16.14
CA ASP A 182 22.63 -11.46 -15.28
C ASP A 182 23.33 -10.29 -15.97
N ASN A 183 24.05 -10.55 -17.07
CA ASN A 183 24.67 -9.50 -17.87
C ASN A 183 23.68 -8.69 -18.71
N MET A 184 22.40 -9.08 -18.76
CA MET A 184 21.32 -8.40 -19.49
C MET A 184 21.56 -8.31 -21.02
N MET A 185 22.50 -9.10 -21.56
CA MET A 185 22.94 -9.06 -22.97
C MET A 185 22.80 -10.41 -23.69
N GLU A 186 22.49 -11.47 -22.94
CA GLU A 186 22.39 -12.83 -23.46
C GLU A 186 21.14 -13.53 -22.93
N ILE A 187 20.56 -14.40 -23.75
CA ILE A 187 19.52 -15.33 -23.33
C ILE A 187 20.16 -16.49 -22.57
N GLU A 188 19.59 -16.88 -21.44
CA GLU A 188 20.13 -17.93 -20.57
C GLU A 188 20.03 -19.32 -21.21
N ASP A 189 18.82 -19.69 -21.64
CA ASP A 189 18.54 -21.00 -22.25
C ASP A 189 18.16 -20.84 -23.73
N SER A 190 16.90 -20.49 -23.98
CA SER A 190 16.35 -20.30 -25.32
C SER A 190 15.14 -19.38 -25.27
N MET A 191 14.84 -18.74 -26.41
CA MET A 191 13.56 -18.08 -26.62
C MET A 191 12.47 -19.13 -26.89
N GLN A 192 11.27 -18.91 -26.36
CA GLN A 192 10.09 -19.73 -26.64
C GLN A 192 8.92 -18.89 -27.12
N PRO A 193 8.01 -19.43 -27.96
CA PRO A 193 6.81 -18.72 -28.36
C PRO A 193 5.90 -18.41 -27.17
N MET A 194 5.32 -17.20 -27.14
CA MET A 194 4.31 -16.84 -26.14
C MET A 194 2.95 -17.44 -26.54
N VAL A 195 2.74 -18.71 -26.21
CA VAL A 195 1.54 -19.47 -26.58
C VAL A 195 0.31 -18.99 -25.80
N GLY A 196 -0.84 -18.90 -26.48
CA GLY A 196 -2.14 -18.58 -25.89
C GLY A 196 -2.60 -17.13 -26.08
N LEU A 197 -1.81 -16.32 -26.80
CA LEU A 197 -2.23 -15.02 -27.31
C LEU A 197 -3.20 -15.20 -28.49
N GLN A 198 -4.10 -14.24 -28.69
CA GLN A 198 -5.02 -14.20 -29.83
C GLN A 198 -4.75 -12.97 -30.68
N ASP A 199 -4.60 -13.16 -32.00
CA ASP A 199 -4.46 -12.08 -32.98
C ASP A 199 -3.34 -11.09 -32.61
N PHE A 200 -2.19 -11.62 -32.20
CA PHE A 200 -1.01 -10.79 -31.92
C PHE A 200 -0.54 -10.12 -33.21
N HIS A 201 -0.23 -8.82 -33.15
CA HIS A 201 0.47 -8.09 -34.21
C HIS A 201 1.90 -7.78 -33.76
N GLU A 202 2.06 -6.95 -32.72
CA GLU A 202 3.33 -6.47 -32.16
C GLU A 202 3.15 -5.89 -30.72
N ALA A 203 4.07 -5.04 -30.24
CA ALA A 203 3.93 -4.24 -29.02
C ALA A 203 3.81 -5.03 -27.70
N SER A 204 4.64 -6.07 -27.50
CA SER A 204 4.60 -6.87 -26.27
C SER A 204 4.97 -6.01 -25.05
N TRP A 205 4.15 -6.04 -24.00
CA TRP A 205 4.46 -5.42 -22.71
C TRP A 205 4.07 -6.33 -21.56
N VAL A 206 5.01 -6.60 -20.65
CA VAL A 206 4.79 -7.49 -19.51
C VAL A 206 4.90 -6.75 -18.18
N HIS A 207 3.91 -6.96 -17.31
CA HIS A 207 3.97 -6.52 -15.92
C HIS A 207 3.32 -7.56 -14.99
N LYS A 208 3.62 -7.46 -13.70
CA LYS A 208 3.09 -8.36 -12.68
C LYS A 208 2.24 -7.59 -11.68
N ARG A 209 1.10 -8.16 -11.32
CA ARG A 209 0.23 -7.63 -10.27
C ARG A 209 -0.42 -8.77 -9.49
N ASN A 210 -0.27 -8.74 -8.17
CA ASN A 210 -0.85 -9.73 -7.25
C ASN A 210 -0.51 -11.19 -7.62
N GLY A 211 0.75 -11.44 -8.03
CA GLY A 211 1.21 -12.78 -8.42
C GLY A 211 0.74 -13.25 -9.81
N ILE A 212 0.03 -12.41 -10.56
CA ILE A 212 -0.40 -12.69 -11.94
C ILE A 212 0.47 -11.87 -12.89
N TYR A 213 0.97 -12.50 -13.95
CA TYR A 213 1.66 -11.84 -15.05
C TYR A 213 0.65 -11.45 -16.12
N TYR A 214 0.81 -10.27 -16.69
CA TYR A 214 -0.01 -9.71 -17.74
C TYR A 214 0.88 -9.44 -18.95
N LEU A 215 0.45 -9.86 -20.13
CA LEU A 215 1.08 -9.54 -21.40
C LEU A 215 0.06 -8.76 -22.24
N SER A 216 0.29 -7.46 -22.43
CA SER A 216 -0.47 -6.62 -23.36
C SER A 216 0.24 -6.52 -24.70
N TYR A 217 -0.52 -6.35 -25.77
CA TYR A 217 -0.02 -6.36 -27.15
C TYR A 217 -1.04 -5.73 -28.11
N SER A 218 -0.61 -5.33 -29.31
CA SER A 218 -1.50 -4.81 -30.36
C SER A 218 -2.01 -5.91 -31.28
N ASP A 219 -3.17 -5.71 -31.91
CA ASP A 219 -3.81 -6.67 -32.81
C ASP A 219 -3.89 -6.22 -34.27
N ASN A 220 -4.28 -7.11 -35.19
CA ASN A 220 -4.41 -6.80 -36.62
C ASN A 220 -5.80 -6.26 -37.00
N HIS A 221 -6.53 -5.62 -36.06
CA HIS A 221 -7.86 -5.11 -36.38
C HIS A 221 -7.77 -4.03 -37.47
N ASP A 222 -8.54 -4.21 -38.54
CA ASP A 222 -8.65 -3.24 -39.63
C ASP A 222 -10.06 -3.34 -40.25
N SER A 223 -11.02 -2.61 -39.67
CA SER A 223 -12.40 -2.62 -40.17
C SER A 223 -13.08 -1.26 -40.03
N ALA A 224 -13.81 -0.86 -41.08
CA ALA A 224 -14.56 0.41 -41.12
C ALA A 224 -13.73 1.66 -40.78
N GLY A 225 -12.46 1.70 -41.21
CA GLY A 225 -11.54 2.80 -40.93
C GLY A 225 -11.11 2.90 -39.46
N ARG A 226 -11.26 1.81 -38.69
CA ARG A 226 -10.75 1.65 -37.33
C ARG A 226 -9.69 0.56 -37.34
N HIS A 227 -8.48 0.91 -36.91
CA HIS A 227 -7.30 0.04 -37.03
C HIS A 227 -6.98 -0.67 -35.71
N ASN A 228 -5.71 -0.83 -35.35
CA ASN A 228 -5.26 -1.71 -34.27
C ASN A 228 -5.88 -1.41 -32.91
N ARG A 229 -6.12 -2.47 -32.13
CA ARG A 229 -6.58 -2.44 -30.74
C ARG A 229 -5.49 -2.95 -29.82
N MET A 230 -5.56 -2.58 -28.54
CA MET A 230 -4.72 -3.20 -27.53
C MET A 230 -5.46 -4.34 -26.85
N ARG A 231 -4.84 -5.52 -26.86
CA ARG A 231 -5.28 -6.77 -26.25
C ARG A 231 -4.39 -7.14 -25.09
N TYR A 232 -4.85 -8.06 -24.25
CA TYR A 232 -4.01 -8.61 -23.18
C TYR A 232 -4.34 -10.07 -22.86
N ALA A 233 -3.37 -10.73 -22.25
CA ALA A 233 -3.47 -12.08 -21.71
C ALA A 233 -2.84 -12.14 -20.32
N THR A 234 -3.19 -13.18 -19.55
CA THR A 234 -2.67 -13.38 -18.19
C THR A 234 -2.04 -14.76 -18.02
N SER A 235 -1.02 -14.89 -17.17
CA SER A 235 -0.45 -16.17 -16.76
C SER A 235 -0.05 -16.16 -15.29
N ASN A 236 0.13 -17.35 -14.71
CA ASN A 236 0.74 -17.55 -13.41
C ASN A 236 2.26 -17.81 -13.51
N ASN A 237 2.82 -17.81 -14.73
CA ASN A 237 4.23 -18.00 -14.99
C ASN A 237 4.70 -16.89 -15.95
N PRO A 238 5.89 -16.29 -15.75
CA PRO A 238 6.37 -15.18 -16.56
C PRO A 238 6.50 -15.53 -18.05
N LEU A 239 6.70 -16.79 -18.42
CA LEU A 239 6.82 -17.21 -19.83
C LEU A 239 5.60 -17.97 -20.36
N GLY A 240 4.47 -17.90 -19.68
CA GLY A 240 3.23 -18.55 -20.08
C GLY A 240 3.08 -20.01 -19.61
N PRO A 241 2.10 -20.77 -20.17
CA PRO A 241 1.19 -20.36 -21.24
C PRO A 241 0.27 -19.21 -20.82
N TRP A 242 -0.16 -18.42 -21.80
CA TRP A 242 -0.99 -17.24 -21.60
C TRP A 242 -2.46 -17.56 -21.82
N THR A 243 -3.33 -16.92 -21.04
CA THR A 243 -4.78 -16.97 -21.22
C THR A 243 -5.25 -15.62 -21.72
N TYR A 244 -5.69 -15.55 -22.98
CA TYR A 244 -6.27 -14.33 -23.56
C TYR A 244 -7.46 -13.80 -22.74
N ARG A 245 -7.50 -12.48 -22.52
CA ARG A 245 -8.49 -11.82 -21.65
C ARG A 245 -9.31 -10.71 -22.30
N GLY A 246 -9.08 -10.40 -23.57
CA GLY A 246 -9.89 -9.43 -24.29
C GLY A 246 -9.11 -8.20 -24.78
N ILE A 247 -9.87 -7.22 -25.23
CA ILE A 247 -9.41 -5.90 -25.68
C ILE A 247 -9.52 -4.94 -24.50
N PHE A 248 -8.47 -4.16 -24.24
CA PHE A 248 -8.48 -3.13 -23.20
C PHE A 248 -8.37 -1.70 -23.73
N ILE A 249 -7.93 -1.47 -24.97
CA ILE A 249 -8.05 -0.18 -25.66
C ILE A 249 -8.64 -0.43 -27.05
N ASP A 250 -9.70 0.31 -27.38
CA ASP A 250 -10.28 0.34 -28.73
C ASP A 250 -9.36 1.05 -29.73
N PRO A 251 -9.61 0.92 -31.04
CA PRO A 251 -8.85 1.65 -32.05
C PRO A 251 -8.87 3.16 -31.77
N THR A 252 -7.69 3.76 -31.90
CA THR A 252 -7.49 5.21 -31.87
C THR A 252 -7.68 5.79 -33.28
N ASP A 253 -7.31 7.05 -33.47
CA ASP A 253 -7.24 7.70 -34.78
C ASP A 253 -5.92 7.45 -35.53
N SER A 254 -5.13 6.46 -35.08
CA SER A 254 -3.89 6.03 -35.72
C SER A 254 -4.02 4.62 -36.29
N TYR A 255 -3.29 4.33 -37.37
CA TYR A 255 -3.23 3.00 -38.00
C TYR A 255 -2.66 1.92 -37.06
N THR A 256 -1.63 2.26 -36.29
CA THR A 256 -1.00 1.35 -35.30
C THR A 256 -1.43 1.71 -33.90
N ASN A 257 -1.21 0.78 -32.95
CA ASN A 257 -1.23 1.11 -31.54
C ASN A 257 -0.10 0.35 -30.83
N HIS A 258 0.56 1.01 -29.89
CA HIS A 258 1.64 0.46 -29.08
C HIS A 258 1.57 1.12 -27.71
N GLY A 259 1.90 0.39 -26.65
CA GLY A 259 1.76 0.95 -25.32
C GLY A 259 2.41 0.16 -24.20
N SER A 260 2.38 0.76 -23.02
CA SER A 260 2.87 0.19 -21.77
C SER A 260 1.86 0.41 -20.65
N ILE A 261 1.96 -0.41 -19.61
CA ILE A 261 1.11 -0.35 -18.42
C ILE A 261 2.01 -0.30 -17.19
N VAL A 262 1.90 0.76 -16.38
CA VAL A 262 2.75 0.97 -15.21
C VAL A 262 1.94 1.49 -14.02
N GLU A 263 2.31 1.07 -12.82
CA GLU A 263 1.80 1.64 -11.58
C GLU A 263 2.66 2.82 -11.14
N TYR A 264 2.03 3.98 -10.95
CA TYR A 264 2.69 5.17 -10.46
C TYR A 264 1.89 5.80 -9.33
N LYS A 265 2.54 5.93 -8.16
CA LYS A 265 1.94 6.50 -6.94
C LYS A 265 0.57 5.88 -6.59
N GLY A 266 0.46 4.55 -6.75
CA GLY A 266 -0.72 3.77 -6.39
C GLY A 266 -1.85 3.75 -7.44
N GLN A 267 -1.66 4.41 -8.58
CA GLN A 267 -2.59 4.37 -9.71
C GLN A 267 -1.92 3.67 -10.90
N TRP A 268 -2.66 2.79 -11.56
CA TRP A 268 -2.21 2.17 -12.81
C TRP A 268 -2.56 3.06 -14.00
N TYR A 269 -1.65 3.14 -14.96
CA TYR A 269 -1.80 3.96 -16.16
C TYR A 269 -1.54 3.10 -17.39
N ALA A 270 -2.32 3.34 -18.44
CA ALA A 270 -2.05 2.83 -19.77
C ALA A 270 -1.52 3.97 -20.63
N PHE A 271 -0.31 3.78 -21.14
CA PHE A 271 0.30 4.64 -22.13
C PHE A 271 0.03 4.03 -23.51
N TYR A 272 -0.30 4.88 -24.48
CA TYR A 272 -0.62 4.49 -25.85
C TYR A 272 -0.33 5.66 -26.79
N HIS A 273 -0.55 5.52 -28.09
CA HIS A 273 -0.41 6.64 -29.04
C HIS A 273 -1.65 6.88 -29.90
N THR A 274 -1.76 8.11 -30.38
CA THR A 274 -2.80 8.60 -31.29
C THR A 274 -2.13 9.35 -32.44
N SER A 275 -2.92 9.81 -33.41
CA SER A 275 -2.49 10.79 -34.42
C SER A 275 -3.14 12.15 -34.17
N ALA A 276 -3.56 12.42 -32.94
CA ALA A 276 -4.40 13.58 -32.62
C ALA A 276 -3.71 14.94 -32.88
N LEU A 277 -2.38 15.02 -32.77
CA LEU A 277 -1.63 16.27 -33.00
C LEU A 277 -1.42 16.58 -34.49
N SER A 278 -1.23 15.55 -35.32
CA SER A 278 -0.85 15.69 -36.73
C SER A 278 -1.99 15.42 -37.70
N HIS A 279 -2.99 14.65 -37.26
CA HIS A 279 -4.00 13.99 -38.10
C HIS A 279 -3.39 13.11 -39.20
N PHE A 280 -2.23 12.51 -38.92
CA PHE A 280 -1.49 11.65 -39.85
C PHE A 280 -0.90 10.41 -39.14
N ASP A 281 -1.11 9.22 -39.70
CA ASP A 281 -0.83 7.93 -39.04
C ASP A 281 0.64 7.73 -38.62
N TRP A 282 1.59 8.34 -39.31
CA TRP A 282 3.03 8.20 -39.05
C TRP A 282 3.66 9.47 -38.47
N LEU A 283 2.84 10.31 -37.83
CA LEU A 283 3.26 11.46 -37.02
C LEU A 283 2.47 11.43 -35.71
N ARG A 284 2.72 10.40 -34.92
CA ARG A 284 1.90 10.04 -33.75
C ARG A 284 2.23 10.91 -32.55
N SER A 285 1.41 10.75 -31.52
CA SER A 285 1.55 11.49 -30.27
C SER A 285 1.16 10.59 -29.10
N ILE A 286 2.04 10.50 -28.11
CA ILE A 286 1.79 9.66 -26.94
C ILE A 286 0.74 10.27 -26.02
N CYS A 287 -0.10 9.39 -25.51
CA CYS A 287 -1.19 9.68 -24.60
C CYS A 287 -1.08 8.76 -23.38
N VAL A 288 -1.70 9.18 -22.28
CA VAL A 288 -1.82 8.38 -21.07
C VAL A 288 -3.21 8.53 -20.48
N ASP A 289 -3.78 7.42 -20.03
CA ASP A 289 -5.02 7.41 -19.26
C ASP A 289 -4.94 6.45 -18.09
N LYS A 290 -5.80 6.65 -17.09
CA LYS A 290 -5.89 5.76 -15.94
C LYS A 290 -6.38 4.39 -16.37
N LEU A 291 -5.70 3.35 -15.92
CA LEU A 291 -6.09 1.96 -16.08
C LEU A 291 -6.59 1.41 -14.74
N PHE A 292 -7.64 0.62 -14.79
CA PHE A 292 -8.21 -0.04 -13.62
C PHE A 292 -8.28 -1.54 -13.86
N TYR A 293 -8.11 -2.31 -12.79
CA TYR A 293 -8.30 -3.76 -12.81
C TYR A 293 -9.61 -4.11 -12.15
N ASN A 294 -10.32 -5.05 -12.77
CA ASN A 294 -11.44 -5.73 -12.19
C ASN A 294 -11.02 -6.59 -10.97
N PRO A 295 -12.01 -6.87 -10.12
CA PRO A 295 -11.94 -7.83 -9.02
C PRO A 295 -11.20 -9.15 -9.23
N ASP A 296 -11.35 -9.73 -10.42
CA ASP A 296 -10.87 -11.05 -10.81
C ASP A 296 -9.48 -10.99 -11.48
N GLY A 297 -8.88 -9.80 -11.51
CA GLY A 297 -7.62 -9.53 -12.19
C GLY A 297 -7.77 -9.13 -13.66
N THR A 298 -8.96 -9.14 -14.26
CA THR A 298 -9.10 -8.65 -15.66
C THR A 298 -8.89 -7.13 -15.74
N ILE A 299 -8.38 -6.61 -16.85
CA ILE A 299 -8.23 -5.17 -17.11
C ILE A 299 -9.58 -4.58 -17.53
N GLN A 300 -9.98 -3.46 -16.93
CA GLN A 300 -11.10 -2.65 -17.41
C GLN A 300 -10.69 -1.91 -18.67
N LYS A 301 -11.63 -1.80 -19.61
CA LYS A 301 -11.40 -1.08 -20.86
C LYS A 301 -11.01 0.37 -20.55
N VAL A 302 -9.85 0.78 -21.02
CA VAL A 302 -9.34 2.15 -20.97
C VAL A 302 -10.03 2.93 -22.08
N ILE A 303 -10.55 4.10 -21.73
CA ILE A 303 -11.20 5.03 -22.65
C ILE A 303 -10.22 6.17 -22.90
N PRO A 304 -9.65 6.29 -24.11
CA PRO A 304 -8.80 7.41 -24.48
C PRO A 304 -9.46 8.76 -24.22
N THR A 305 -8.78 9.67 -23.54
CA THR A 305 -9.26 11.04 -23.27
C THR A 305 -8.36 12.09 -23.93
N THR A 306 -8.89 13.30 -24.14
CA THR A 306 -8.11 14.48 -24.58
C THR A 306 -7.51 15.27 -23.42
N THR A 307 -7.98 15.04 -22.19
CA THR A 307 -7.53 15.74 -20.99
C THR A 307 -6.41 15.02 -20.25
N GLY A 308 -6.08 13.78 -20.66
CA GLY A 308 -5.19 12.92 -19.88
C GLY A 308 -5.74 12.63 -18.47
N PRO A 309 -4.90 12.10 -17.57
CA PRO A 309 -5.34 11.62 -16.26
C PRO A 309 -5.67 12.74 -15.25
N GLY A 310 -5.49 14.01 -15.64
CA GLY A 310 -5.44 15.14 -14.73
C GLY A 310 -4.12 15.23 -13.96
N PRO A 311 -3.90 16.30 -13.17
CA PRO A 311 -2.85 16.28 -12.16
C PRO A 311 -2.98 15.04 -11.30
N LEU A 312 -1.84 14.47 -10.89
CA LEU A 312 -1.83 13.68 -9.67
C LEU A 312 -2.55 14.52 -8.64
N ALA A 313 -3.59 13.96 -8.03
CA ALA A 313 -4.24 14.66 -6.95
C ALA A 313 -3.12 15.07 -5.97
N LYS A 314 -2.92 16.40 -5.77
CA LYS A 314 -2.44 16.85 -4.45
C LYS A 314 -3.31 16.07 -3.48
N ALA A 315 -2.75 15.47 -2.44
CA ALA A 315 -3.57 14.80 -1.43
C ALA A 315 -4.68 15.77 -0.97
N ALA A 316 -5.83 15.64 -1.62
CA ALA A 316 -6.93 16.56 -1.67
C ALA A 316 -8.10 15.69 -2.10
N VAL A 317 -8.79 15.25 -1.07
CA VAL A 317 -10.15 14.74 -1.08
C VAL A 317 -10.99 15.63 -2.01
N ASN A 318 -11.60 15.07 -3.06
CA ASN A 318 -12.87 15.60 -3.61
C ASN A 318 -13.55 14.65 -4.59
N THR A 319 -14.61 14.02 -4.08
CA THR A 319 -16.01 14.12 -4.53
C THR A 319 -16.33 14.53 -5.99
N ALA A 320 -17.18 13.68 -6.58
CA ALA A 320 -18.10 13.89 -7.70
C ALA A 320 -17.56 13.80 -9.14
N ALA A 321 -17.56 12.57 -9.67
CA ALA A 321 -18.45 12.17 -10.78
C ALA A 321 -18.18 10.70 -11.20
N VAL A 322 -18.98 9.75 -10.70
CA VAL A 322 -19.11 8.41 -11.33
C VAL A 322 -20.56 7.97 -11.23
N GLY A 323 -21.20 7.81 -12.38
CA GLY A 323 -22.41 7.02 -12.52
C GLY A 323 -22.08 5.55 -12.25
N ALA A 324 -22.75 4.98 -11.25
CA ALA A 324 -22.84 3.59 -10.82
C ALA A 324 -22.03 2.53 -11.60
N ALA A 325 -20.80 2.29 -11.15
CA ALA A 325 -20.16 0.96 -11.17
C ALA A 325 -19.52 0.76 -9.79
N ALA A 326 -20.01 -0.22 -9.01
CA ALA A 326 -19.63 -0.42 -7.61
C ALA A 326 -18.14 -0.77 -7.46
N ALA A 327 -17.40 0.03 -6.70
CA ALA A 327 -16.00 -0.24 -6.36
C ALA A 327 -15.89 -1.51 -5.51
N LYS A 328 -14.91 -2.37 -5.80
CA LYS A 328 -14.68 -3.57 -5.00
C LYS A 328 -13.82 -3.25 -3.78
N VAL A 329 -14.45 -3.36 -2.62
CA VAL A 329 -13.85 -3.41 -1.28
C VAL A 329 -12.73 -4.48 -1.22
N ARG A 330 -11.52 -4.11 -0.77
CA ARG A 330 -10.37 -5.04 -0.60
C ARG A 330 -10.54 -5.98 0.57
N TYR A 331 -11.06 -5.48 1.68
CA TYR A 331 -11.28 -6.22 2.92
C TYR A 331 -12.79 -6.35 3.18
N PRO A 332 -13.49 -7.27 2.48
CA PRO A 332 -14.95 -7.37 2.53
C PRO A 332 -15.49 -7.97 3.85
N SER A 333 -14.61 -8.59 4.65
CA SER A 333 -14.94 -9.19 5.94
C SER A 333 -13.72 -9.18 6.86
N TYR A 334 -13.96 -9.09 8.17
CA TYR A 334 -12.91 -9.35 9.17
C TYR A 334 -12.60 -10.85 9.30
N THR A 335 -13.52 -11.72 8.86
CA THR A 335 -13.31 -13.17 8.79
C THR A 335 -12.09 -13.49 7.94
N GLY A 336 -11.18 -14.29 8.51
CA GLY A 336 -9.93 -14.71 7.88
C GLY A 336 -8.75 -13.79 8.18
N LEU A 337 -8.95 -12.67 8.88
CA LEU A 337 -7.90 -11.70 9.15
C LEU A 337 -7.41 -11.75 10.61
N VAL A 338 -6.15 -11.34 10.79
CA VAL A 338 -5.52 -11.07 12.09
C VAL A 338 -5.11 -9.60 12.14
N MET A 339 -5.80 -8.83 12.97
CA MET A 339 -5.63 -7.37 13.05
C MET A 339 -5.33 -6.94 14.49
N ALA A 340 -4.60 -5.83 14.63
CA ALA A 340 -4.21 -5.31 15.94
C ALA A 340 -4.97 -4.02 16.30
N GLY A 341 -5.18 -3.77 17.59
CA GLY A 341 -5.54 -2.43 18.05
C GLY A 341 -4.38 -1.46 17.87
N TYR A 342 -4.68 -0.21 17.50
CA TYR A 342 -3.68 0.83 17.27
C TYR A 342 -4.09 2.12 17.97
N GLN A 343 -3.27 2.55 18.93
CA GLN A 343 -3.54 3.70 19.78
C GLN A 343 -3.23 5.01 19.06
N GLY A 344 -2.02 5.14 18.52
CA GLY A 344 -1.59 6.33 17.80
C GLY A 344 -1.55 7.62 18.63
N TRP A 345 -1.47 7.53 19.96
CA TRP A 345 -1.64 8.68 20.87
C TRP A 345 -0.34 9.27 21.44
N PHE A 346 0.82 8.70 21.11
CA PHE A 346 2.11 9.11 21.67
C PHE A 346 2.61 10.39 20.99
N ASN A 347 2.86 11.44 21.78
CA ASN A 347 3.37 12.72 21.29
C ASN A 347 4.63 13.16 22.02
N THR A 348 5.41 14.02 21.38
CA THR A 348 6.68 14.52 21.93
C THR A 348 6.76 16.05 21.80
N PRO A 349 7.50 16.73 22.69
CA PRO A 349 7.90 18.11 22.44
C PRO A 349 8.70 18.21 21.14
N GLY A 350 8.40 19.23 20.33
CA GLY A 350 9.04 19.45 19.03
C GLY A 350 8.39 18.72 17.86
N ASP A 351 7.37 17.88 18.11
CA ASP A 351 6.46 17.48 17.04
C ASP A 351 5.51 18.64 16.67
N SER A 352 4.79 18.49 15.56
CA SER A 352 3.83 19.50 15.07
C SER A 352 2.44 19.37 15.71
N SER A 353 2.25 18.49 16.69
CA SER A 353 0.97 18.34 17.40
C SER A 353 0.77 19.42 18.47
N GLY A 354 1.86 19.92 19.06
CA GLY A 354 1.82 20.86 20.18
C GLY A 354 1.33 20.24 21.50
N ARG A 355 1.30 18.91 21.63
CA ARG A 355 0.77 18.20 22.81
C ARG A 355 1.82 17.87 23.88
N ASN A 356 3.10 18.18 23.61
CA ASN A 356 4.24 17.81 24.45
C ASN A 356 4.29 16.28 24.70
N TRP A 357 4.89 15.85 25.81
CA TRP A 357 4.92 14.44 26.21
C TRP A 357 3.51 13.95 26.55
N HIS A 358 2.82 13.37 25.58
CA HIS A 358 1.47 12.82 25.78
C HIS A 358 1.53 11.29 25.73
N HIS A 359 0.86 10.62 26.67
CA HIS A 359 0.96 9.17 26.95
C HIS A 359 2.37 8.64 27.28
N TYR A 360 3.37 9.52 27.36
CA TYR A 360 4.70 9.21 27.89
C TYR A 360 4.83 9.60 29.37
N GLN A 361 4.29 10.76 29.76
CA GLN A 361 4.51 11.39 31.05
C GLN A 361 3.63 10.79 32.15
N HIS A 362 4.15 10.64 33.36
CA HIS A 362 3.33 10.37 34.55
C HIS A 362 3.11 11.68 35.30
N ARG A 363 1.85 12.04 35.58
CA ARG A 363 1.48 13.27 36.32
C ARG A 363 2.15 14.56 35.80
N GLY A 364 2.27 14.67 34.47
CA GLY A 364 2.85 15.86 33.82
C GLY A 364 4.37 15.86 33.69
N VAL A 365 5.06 14.79 34.12
CA VAL A 365 6.52 14.69 34.06
C VAL A 365 6.94 13.44 33.29
N PHE A 366 7.84 13.60 32.32
CA PHE A 366 8.51 12.51 31.61
C PHE A 366 10.02 12.60 31.84
N ALA A 367 10.52 11.80 32.79
CA ALA A 367 11.93 11.73 33.18
C ALA A 367 12.22 10.41 33.93
N PRO A 368 13.48 10.03 34.16
CA PRO A 368 13.79 8.91 35.07
C PRO A 368 13.02 9.02 36.39
N GLY A 369 12.33 7.95 36.76
CA GLY A 369 11.44 7.87 37.93
C GLY A 369 10.01 8.36 37.71
N SER A 370 9.68 8.91 36.55
CA SER A 370 8.34 9.42 36.22
C SER A 370 8.02 9.27 34.73
N CYS A 371 7.31 8.20 34.37
CA CYS A 371 6.78 7.95 33.03
C CYS A 371 5.60 6.96 33.11
N GLU A 372 4.82 6.85 32.05
CA GLU A 372 3.71 5.88 31.96
C GLU A 372 4.06 4.64 31.12
N ILE A 373 5.10 4.72 30.29
CA ILE A 373 5.48 3.62 29.41
C ILE A 373 6.23 2.52 30.16
N ASP A 374 5.89 1.26 29.90
CA ASP A 374 6.62 0.10 30.42
C ASP A 374 7.51 -0.53 29.34
N LEU A 375 7.22 -0.31 28.07
CA LEU A 375 8.10 -0.68 26.95
C LEU A 375 8.78 0.56 26.38
N TRP A 376 10.05 0.42 26.01
CA TRP A 376 10.76 1.47 25.27
C TRP A 376 10.79 1.14 23.77
N PRO A 377 10.43 2.08 22.87
CA PRO A 377 10.40 1.82 21.44
C PRO A 377 11.80 1.68 20.85
N ASP A 378 11.95 0.78 19.89
CA ASP A 378 13.16 0.69 19.07
C ASP A 378 13.10 1.73 17.95
N THR A 379 13.77 2.86 18.17
CA THR A 379 13.67 4.01 17.27
C THR A 379 14.65 3.97 16.09
N ARG A 380 15.41 2.89 15.89
CA ARG A 380 16.51 2.84 14.90
C ARG A 380 16.06 2.99 13.45
N GLU A 381 14.82 2.60 13.14
CA GLU A 381 14.25 2.68 11.78
C GLU A 381 13.38 3.93 11.56
N TYR A 382 13.15 4.74 12.60
CA TYR A 382 12.31 5.92 12.48
C TYR A 382 13.07 7.04 11.76
N ALA A 383 12.44 7.60 10.72
CA ALA A 383 13.02 8.73 9.98
C ALA A 383 13.14 10.00 10.85
N LYS A 384 12.31 10.12 11.88
CA LYS A 384 12.32 11.23 12.83
C LYS A 384 12.20 10.68 14.25
N THR A 385 13.07 11.16 15.12
CA THR A 385 13.14 10.77 16.53
C THR A 385 13.34 12.00 17.40
N TYR A 386 12.94 11.92 18.66
CA TYR A 386 12.98 13.02 19.61
C TYR A 386 13.81 12.63 20.83
N PRO A 387 14.79 13.46 21.24
CA PRO A 387 15.57 13.20 22.44
C PRO A 387 14.68 13.20 23.68
N THR A 388 14.97 12.31 24.62
CA THR A 388 14.27 12.22 25.90
C THR A 388 15.22 12.57 27.05
N PRO A 389 14.69 12.83 28.27
CA PRO A 389 15.54 12.95 29.46
C PRO A 389 16.18 11.63 29.94
N PHE A 390 15.90 10.51 29.28
CA PHE A 390 16.46 9.20 29.63
C PHE A 390 17.79 8.96 28.91
N GLN A 391 18.67 8.20 29.53
CA GLN A 391 19.97 7.81 28.97
C GLN A 391 20.13 6.30 29.03
N TYR A 392 20.89 5.75 28.09
CA TYR A 392 21.37 4.37 28.17
C TYR A 392 22.55 4.26 29.15
N ALA A 393 22.96 3.03 29.47
CA ALA A 393 24.06 2.77 30.40
C ALA A 393 25.41 3.36 29.95
N ASP A 394 25.59 3.59 28.65
CA ASP A 394 26.75 4.25 28.05
C ASP A 394 26.65 5.79 28.01
N ALA A 395 25.67 6.35 28.73
CA ALA A 395 25.33 7.78 28.80
C ALA A 395 24.82 8.40 27.47
N THR A 396 24.56 7.61 26.43
CA THR A 396 23.91 8.12 25.22
C THR A 396 22.43 8.42 25.48
N THR A 397 21.90 9.48 24.86
CA THR A 397 20.50 9.89 25.03
C THR A 397 19.55 8.90 24.37
N ALA A 398 18.56 8.42 25.13
CA ALA A 398 17.48 7.62 24.59
C ALA A 398 16.48 8.50 23.84
N THR A 399 15.96 7.99 22.72
CA THR A 399 15.03 8.70 21.86
C THR A 399 13.65 8.05 21.84
N ALA A 400 12.63 8.86 21.53
CA ALA A 400 11.24 8.44 21.35
C ALA A 400 10.71 8.87 19.97
N PHE A 401 9.50 8.42 19.61
CA PHE A 401 8.81 8.81 18.37
C PHE A 401 7.51 9.58 18.68
N SER A 402 7.00 10.30 17.69
CA SER A 402 5.64 10.86 17.72
C SER A 402 4.75 10.14 16.72
N ALA A 403 3.57 9.71 17.16
CA ALA A 403 2.54 9.11 16.31
C ALA A 403 1.91 10.15 15.36
N TYR A 404 2.09 11.44 15.63
CA TYR A 404 1.61 12.53 14.77
C TYR A 404 2.43 12.64 13.47
N ASP A 405 3.69 12.19 13.47
CA ASP A 405 4.53 12.21 12.28
C ASP A 405 4.05 11.18 11.24
N ALA A 406 3.85 11.63 10.00
CA ALA A 406 3.43 10.74 8.91
C ALA A 406 4.43 9.59 8.69
N SER A 407 5.74 9.86 8.81
CA SER A 407 6.79 8.84 8.65
C SER A 407 6.71 7.73 9.70
N THR A 408 6.25 8.02 10.93
CA THR A 408 5.99 7.02 11.97
C THR A 408 4.89 6.06 11.53
N VAL A 409 3.72 6.60 11.16
CA VAL A 409 2.55 5.79 10.79
C VAL A 409 2.86 4.98 9.53
N GLN A 410 3.55 5.58 8.55
CA GLN A 410 4.00 4.88 7.35
C GLN A 410 4.95 3.72 7.67
N LEU A 411 5.90 3.90 8.59
CA LEU A 411 6.79 2.82 9.02
C LEU A 411 6.01 1.69 9.72
N HIS A 412 5.04 2.02 10.56
CA HIS A 412 4.20 1.04 11.25
C HIS A 412 3.42 0.16 10.25
N PHE A 413 2.78 0.76 9.26
CA PHE A 413 2.06 0.03 8.21
C PHE A 413 3.00 -0.73 7.27
N LYS A 414 4.20 -0.19 7.00
CA LYS A 414 5.24 -0.93 6.29
C LYS A 414 5.62 -2.20 7.04
N TRP A 415 5.84 -2.13 8.36
CA TRP A 415 6.08 -3.32 9.16
C TRP A 415 4.90 -4.30 9.08
N MET A 416 3.65 -3.84 9.18
CA MET A 416 2.49 -4.73 9.02
C MET A 416 2.56 -5.48 7.68
N LYS A 417 2.89 -4.80 6.57
CA LYS A 417 3.09 -5.45 5.27
C LYS A 417 4.27 -6.43 5.30
N ASP A 418 5.43 -6.00 5.79
CA ASP A 418 6.67 -6.80 5.79
C ASP A 418 6.51 -8.10 6.60
N TYR A 419 5.77 -8.07 7.70
CA TYR A 419 5.51 -9.24 8.55
C TYR A 419 4.19 -9.95 8.21
N GLY A 420 3.34 -9.39 7.35
CA GLY A 420 2.09 -10.00 6.91
C GLY A 420 0.93 -9.88 7.92
N ILE A 421 0.93 -8.85 8.76
CA ILE A 421 -0.21 -8.48 9.63
C ILE A 421 -1.27 -7.82 8.76
N ASP A 422 -2.55 -8.13 8.95
CA ASP A 422 -3.61 -7.74 8.00
C ASP A 422 -4.00 -6.28 8.07
N GLY A 423 -3.88 -5.66 9.24
CA GLY A 423 -4.23 -4.27 9.43
C GLY A 423 -4.52 -3.94 10.88
N VAL A 424 -5.20 -2.82 11.10
CA VAL A 424 -5.45 -2.28 12.43
C VAL A 424 -6.86 -1.73 12.65
N PHE A 425 -7.28 -1.79 13.92
CA PHE A 425 -8.38 -0.99 14.45
C PHE A 425 -7.81 0.26 15.09
N LEU A 426 -8.00 1.42 14.43
CA LEU A 426 -7.46 2.70 14.88
C LEU A 426 -8.39 3.29 15.95
N GLN A 427 -7.89 3.41 17.18
CA GLN A 427 -8.66 3.95 18.29
C GLN A 427 -8.84 5.46 18.19
N ARG A 428 -10.05 5.89 18.51
CA ARG A 428 -10.45 7.28 18.70
C ARG A 428 -11.22 7.37 20.02
N PHE A 429 -10.68 8.11 20.97
CA PHE A 429 -11.27 8.23 22.30
C PHE A 429 -12.31 9.34 22.32
N VAL A 430 -13.53 9.06 22.80
CA VAL A 430 -14.60 10.07 22.86
C VAL A 430 -14.18 11.27 23.72
N ALA A 431 -13.46 11.03 24.82
CA ALA A 431 -12.92 12.08 25.69
C ALA A 431 -11.85 12.96 25.01
N GLU A 432 -11.21 12.48 23.95
CA GLU A 432 -10.19 13.21 23.21
C GLU A 432 -10.78 14.03 22.07
N ILE A 433 -11.71 13.45 21.31
CA ILE A 433 -12.31 14.12 20.14
C ILE A 433 -13.27 15.25 20.53
N ARG A 434 -13.73 15.32 21.78
CA ARG A 434 -14.46 16.51 22.28
C ARG A 434 -13.59 17.77 22.32
N ASN A 435 -12.27 17.61 22.41
CA ASN A 435 -11.32 18.71 22.52
C ASN A 435 -10.70 19.00 21.15
N PRO A 436 -10.61 20.27 20.70
CA PRO A 436 -10.05 20.58 19.39
C PRO A 436 -8.61 20.10 19.17
N SER A 437 -7.79 20.05 20.22
CA SER A 437 -6.41 19.54 20.14
C SER A 437 -6.38 18.02 19.94
N GLY A 438 -7.15 17.27 20.74
CA GLY A 438 -7.29 15.82 20.61
C GLY A 438 -7.90 15.42 19.27
N LYS A 439 -9.00 16.04 18.86
CA LYS A 439 -9.63 15.80 17.55
C LYS A 439 -8.66 16.02 16.39
N ARG A 440 -7.88 17.10 16.41
CA ARG A 440 -6.86 17.37 15.39
C ARG A 440 -5.82 16.25 15.34
N HIS A 441 -5.31 15.82 16.49
CA HIS A 441 -4.34 14.73 16.58
C HIS A 441 -4.89 13.44 15.98
N PHE A 442 -6.05 12.96 16.45
CA PHE A 442 -6.64 11.72 15.94
C PHE A 442 -7.05 11.81 14.47
N ASN A 443 -7.43 12.99 13.97
CA ASN A 443 -7.64 13.20 12.53
C ASN A 443 -6.33 13.08 11.73
N THR A 444 -5.24 13.70 12.19
CA THR A 444 -3.94 13.60 11.52
C THR A 444 -3.42 12.16 11.51
N VAL A 445 -3.53 11.45 12.63
CA VAL A 445 -3.13 10.04 12.70
C VAL A 445 -3.99 9.17 11.80
N LEU A 446 -5.31 9.41 11.75
CA LEU A 446 -6.21 8.70 10.85
C LEU A 446 -5.93 9.01 9.38
N ASP A 447 -5.67 10.26 9.00
CA ASP A 447 -5.26 10.62 7.64
C ASP A 447 -4.00 9.86 7.22
N ASN A 448 -2.99 9.83 8.09
CA ASN A 448 -1.75 9.10 7.86
C ASN A 448 -2.00 7.58 7.75
N ALA A 449 -2.88 7.03 8.60
CA ALA A 449 -3.22 5.61 8.60
C ALA A 449 -4.02 5.21 7.35
N MET A 450 -4.99 6.01 6.91
CA MET A 450 -5.75 5.77 5.68
C MET A 450 -4.83 5.79 4.45
N ALA A 451 -3.90 6.75 4.40
CA ALA A 451 -2.91 6.83 3.32
C ALA A 451 -1.94 5.64 3.33
N ALA A 452 -1.42 5.27 4.51
CA ALA A 452 -0.50 4.15 4.67
C ALA A 452 -1.20 2.79 4.41
N ALA A 453 -2.45 2.64 4.84
CA ALA A 453 -3.31 1.50 4.55
C ALA A 453 -3.46 1.28 3.04
N ALA A 454 -3.75 2.34 2.29
CA ALA A 454 -3.84 2.27 0.83
C ALA A 454 -2.49 1.92 0.19
N GLN A 455 -1.39 2.55 0.64
CA GLN A 455 -0.04 2.32 0.09
C GLN A 455 0.48 0.90 0.32
N TYR A 456 0.26 0.37 1.52
CA TYR A 456 0.77 -0.94 1.93
C TYR A 456 -0.29 -2.05 1.82
N ASP A 457 -1.44 -1.73 1.23
CA ASP A 457 -2.60 -2.60 1.06
C ASP A 457 -2.95 -3.30 2.38
N ARG A 458 -3.12 -2.58 3.48
CA ARG A 458 -3.48 -3.11 4.81
C ARG A 458 -4.86 -2.61 5.23
N ALA A 459 -5.60 -3.43 5.97
CA ALA A 459 -6.92 -3.06 6.47
C ALA A 459 -6.84 -1.94 7.51
N VAL A 460 -7.83 -1.06 7.50
CA VAL A 460 -8.02 -0.03 8.53
C VAL A 460 -9.49 0.04 8.92
N CYS A 461 -9.76 0.14 10.21
CA CYS A 461 -11.11 0.25 10.77
C CYS A 461 -11.12 1.26 11.90
N ILE A 462 -12.13 2.12 11.96
CA ILE A 462 -12.28 3.08 13.06
C ILE A 462 -12.85 2.35 14.29
N MET A 463 -12.25 2.60 15.45
CA MET A 463 -12.73 2.15 16.76
C MET A 463 -12.98 3.34 17.68
N TYR A 464 -14.25 3.55 18.03
CA TYR A 464 -14.61 4.50 19.07
C TYR A 464 -14.46 3.86 20.44
N ASP A 465 -13.50 4.37 21.20
CA ASP A 465 -13.28 4.00 22.60
C ASP A 465 -14.07 4.95 23.50
N LEU A 466 -15.02 4.38 24.23
CA LEU A 466 -15.94 5.14 25.07
C LEU A 466 -15.32 5.54 26.43
N SER A 467 -14.06 5.20 26.71
CA SER A 467 -13.38 5.60 27.95
C SER A 467 -13.41 7.12 28.11
N GLY A 468 -13.91 7.57 29.27
CA GLY A 468 -14.05 9.00 29.58
C GLY A 468 -15.24 9.72 28.91
N MET A 469 -16.05 9.01 28.11
CA MET A 469 -17.32 9.53 27.58
C MET A 469 -18.26 9.97 28.73
N GLN A 470 -18.91 11.10 28.55
CA GLN A 470 -19.99 11.57 29.43
C GLN A 470 -21.36 11.25 28.80
N PRO A 471 -22.42 11.13 29.62
CA PRO A 471 -23.79 11.09 29.10
C PRO A 471 -24.10 12.29 28.20
N GLY A 472 -24.79 12.07 27.07
CA GLY A 472 -25.19 13.11 26.12
C GLY A 472 -24.17 13.37 24.99
N GLU A 473 -23.08 12.62 24.92
CA GLU A 473 -22.04 12.76 23.87
C GLU A 473 -22.20 11.76 22.72
N GLU A 474 -23.34 11.09 22.62
CA GLU A 474 -23.63 10.18 21.52
C GLU A 474 -23.62 10.93 20.18
N GLU A 475 -24.23 12.12 20.14
CA GLU A 475 -24.26 12.98 18.96
C GLU A 475 -22.86 13.52 18.59
N LEU A 476 -21.98 13.73 19.57
CA LEU A 476 -20.58 14.09 19.29
C LEU A 476 -19.89 12.94 18.52
N THR A 477 -20.09 11.71 18.97
CA THR A 477 -19.47 10.52 18.37
C THR A 477 -20.06 10.21 17.00
N LEU A 478 -21.39 10.26 16.87
CA LEU A 478 -22.08 10.06 15.60
C LEU A 478 -21.76 11.16 14.59
N GLY A 479 -21.65 12.41 15.04
CA GLY A 479 -21.24 13.53 14.20
C GLY A 479 -19.78 13.43 13.74
N ASP A 480 -18.87 12.92 14.58
CA ASP A 480 -17.50 12.58 14.15
C ASP A 480 -17.53 11.49 13.08
N LEU A 481 -18.33 10.43 13.26
CA LEU A 481 -18.47 9.39 12.23
C LEU A 481 -19.02 9.94 10.91
N ASP A 482 -20.00 10.85 10.96
CA ASP A 482 -20.55 11.50 9.77
C ASP A 482 -19.48 12.32 9.03
N GLU A 483 -18.66 13.09 9.77
CA GLU A 483 -17.53 13.85 9.21
C GLU A 483 -16.52 12.92 8.52
N LEU A 484 -16.12 11.84 9.18
CA LEU A 484 -15.15 10.89 8.64
C LEU A 484 -15.73 10.09 7.46
N THR A 485 -17.02 9.76 7.52
CA THR A 485 -17.73 9.10 6.43
C THR A 485 -17.72 9.97 5.17
N ALA A 486 -18.03 11.25 5.31
CA ALA A 486 -17.97 12.20 4.20
C ALA A 486 -16.54 12.40 3.68
N ARG A 487 -15.56 12.46 4.60
CA ARG A 487 -14.15 12.69 4.26
C ARG A 487 -13.52 11.54 3.47
N TYR A 488 -13.85 10.31 3.82
CA TYR A 488 -13.20 9.12 3.25
C TYR A 488 -14.12 8.27 2.36
N ASP A 489 -15.36 8.69 2.17
CA ASP A 489 -16.40 7.95 1.45
C ASP A 489 -16.57 6.50 1.94
N LEU A 490 -16.72 6.34 3.26
CA LEU A 490 -16.68 5.04 3.92
C LEU A 490 -17.82 4.09 3.49
N LEU A 491 -18.96 4.64 3.04
CA LEU A 491 -20.14 3.84 2.65
C LEU A 491 -20.05 3.27 1.24
N ASN A 492 -19.39 3.95 0.31
CA ASN A 492 -19.34 3.53 -1.09
C ASN A 492 -18.09 2.71 -1.43
N GLY A 493 -17.05 2.74 -0.57
CA GLY A 493 -15.84 1.92 -0.71
C GLY A 493 -14.95 2.26 -1.91
N THR A 494 -15.32 3.29 -2.69
CA THR A 494 -14.66 3.79 -3.91
C THR A 494 -13.35 4.51 -3.61
N HIS A 495 -13.33 5.33 -2.57
CA HIS A 495 -12.17 6.14 -2.19
C HIS A 495 -11.37 5.56 -1.01
N SER A 496 -11.93 4.56 -0.33
CA SER A 496 -11.27 3.86 0.79
C SER A 496 -11.35 2.35 0.62
N PRO A 497 -10.72 1.79 -0.44
CA PRO A 497 -10.86 0.39 -0.78
C PRO A 497 -10.30 -0.55 0.30
N THR A 498 -9.38 -0.07 1.14
CA THR A 498 -8.78 -0.80 2.26
C THR A 498 -9.53 -0.64 3.58
N TYR A 499 -10.61 0.15 3.63
CA TYR A 499 -11.43 0.23 4.83
C TYR A 499 -12.13 -1.11 5.08
N LEU A 500 -12.08 -1.59 6.31
CA LEU A 500 -12.61 -2.91 6.66
C LEU A 500 -14.13 -2.92 6.55
N HIS A 501 -14.65 -3.93 5.88
CA HIS A 501 -16.07 -4.24 5.83
C HIS A 501 -16.35 -5.55 6.55
N HIS A 502 -17.61 -5.76 6.89
CA HIS A 502 -18.15 -7.02 7.37
C HIS A 502 -19.61 -7.13 6.97
N HIS A 503 -20.08 -8.33 6.62
CA HIS A 503 -21.46 -8.55 6.13
C HIS A 503 -21.91 -7.57 5.03
N GLY A 504 -20.99 -7.19 4.15
CA GLY A 504 -21.27 -6.30 3.01
C GLY A 504 -21.38 -4.81 3.36
N LYS A 505 -21.07 -4.41 4.60
CA LYS A 505 -21.08 -3.01 5.06
C LYS A 505 -19.74 -2.62 5.65
N PRO A 506 -19.33 -1.33 5.58
CA PRO A 506 -18.15 -0.87 6.31
C PRO A 506 -18.33 -1.14 7.81
N LEU A 507 -17.25 -1.52 8.49
CA LEU A 507 -17.26 -1.85 9.91
C LEU A 507 -16.86 -0.64 10.75
N VAL A 508 -17.56 -0.44 11.87
CA VAL A 508 -17.14 0.48 12.95
C VAL A 508 -17.15 -0.29 14.26
N VAL A 509 -16.16 -0.01 15.12
CA VAL A 509 -16.08 -0.62 16.44
C VAL A 509 -16.54 0.35 17.51
N VAL A 510 -17.36 -0.13 18.45
CA VAL A 510 -17.73 0.58 19.68
C VAL A 510 -17.14 -0.20 20.84
N TRP A 511 -16.10 0.33 21.48
CA TRP A 511 -15.39 -0.36 22.55
C TRP A 511 -15.80 0.16 23.92
N GLY A 512 -15.99 -0.75 24.88
CA GLY A 512 -16.13 -0.41 26.29
C GLY A 512 -17.54 -0.55 26.86
N VAL A 513 -18.38 -1.42 26.32
CA VAL A 513 -19.79 -1.52 26.73
C VAL A 513 -19.97 -2.68 27.72
N GLY A 514 -20.49 -2.38 28.92
CA GLY A 514 -20.88 -3.38 29.92
C GLY A 514 -19.88 -3.64 31.05
N PHE A 515 -18.77 -2.91 31.12
CA PHE A 515 -17.82 -3.00 32.23
C PHE A 515 -18.40 -2.48 33.54
N ASN A 516 -18.03 -3.10 34.66
CA ASN A 516 -18.47 -2.70 36.00
C ASN A 516 -17.47 -1.78 36.73
N ASP A 517 -16.66 -1.05 35.98
CA ASP A 517 -15.61 -0.11 36.42
C ASP A 517 -16.14 1.33 36.63
N HIS A 518 -17.44 1.48 36.93
CA HIS A 518 -18.10 2.75 37.24
C HIS A 518 -18.05 3.81 36.12
N ARG A 519 -18.24 3.39 34.87
CA ARG A 519 -18.37 4.32 33.74
C ARG A 519 -19.55 5.27 33.92
N ARG A 520 -19.41 6.48 33.37
CA ARG A 520 -20.44 7.52 33.48
C ARG A 520 -21.59 7.37 32.51
N TYR A 521 -21.40 6.61 31.43
CA TYR A 521 -22.43 6.21 30.48
C TYR A 521 -22.87 4.76 30.76
N GLY A 522 -24.04 4.37 30.26
CA GLY A 522 -24.60 3.04 30.41
C GLY A 522 -25.10 2.45 29.10
N PHE A 523 -26.02 1.49 29.21
CA PHE A 523 -26.57 0.79 28.05
C PHE A 523 -27.47 1.66 27.19
N THR A 524 -28.07 2.72 27.73
CA THR A 524 -28.90 3.66 26.97
C THR A 524 -28.06 4.41 25.94
N GLU A 525 -26.95 5.02 26.38
CA GLU A 525 -26.04 5.76 25.50
C GLU A 525 -25.38 4.80 24.49
N ALA A 526 -24.96 3.61 24.95
CA ALA A 526 -24.39 2.59 24.07
C ALA A 526 -25.40 2.12 23.00
N GLU A 527 -26.68 1.96 23.36
CA GLU A 527 -27.74 1.62 22.41
C GLU A 527 -27.94 2.70 21.36
N THR A 528 -28.01 3.97 21.78
CA THR A 528 -28.11 5.12 20.88
C THR A 528 -26.98 5.14 19.86
N LEU A 529 -25.73 4.89 20.30
CA LEU A 529 -24.58 4.78 19.41
C LEU A 529 -24.71 3.62 18.43
N ILE A 530 -25.01 2.41 18.90
CA ILE A 530 -25.15 1.22 18.06
C ILE A 530 -26.23 1.44 16.99
N ASP A 531 -27.40 1.95 17.38
CA ASP A 531 -28.49 2.22 16.45
C ASP A 531 -28.14 3.33 15.48
N GLY A 532 -27.54 4.42 15.96
CA GLY A 532 -27.10 5.53 15.13
C GLY A 532 -26.08 5.12 14.07
N ILE A 533 -25.13 4.25 14.43
CA ILE A 533 -24.12 3.71 13.50
C ILE A 533 -24.77 2.77 12.47
N LYS A 534 -25.65 1.85 12.90
CA LYS A 534 -26.33 0.93 11.97
C LYS A 534 -27.28 1.65 11.02
N GLN A 535 -27.99 2.68 11.48
CA GLN A 535 -28.85 3.54 10.65
C GLN A 535 -28.06 4.27 9.56
N ARG A 536 -26.79 4.61 9.83
CA ARG A 536 -25.86 5.18 8.85
C ARG A 536 -25.31 4.17 7.84
N GLY A 537 -25.66 2.89 7.95
CA GLY A 537 -25.29 1.86 6.98
C GLY A 537 -24.05 1.04 7.33
N PHE A 538 -23.56 1.12 8.57
CA PHE A 538 -22.39 0.36 9.02
C PHE A 538 -22.77 -0.98 9.68
N SER A 539 -21.85 -1.94 9.62
CA SER A 539 -21.82 -3.06 10.57
C SER A 539 -21.07 -2.63 11.84
N VAL A 540 -21.38 -3.29 12.96
CA VAL A 540 -20.85 -2.91 14.29
C VAL A 540 -20.13 -4.08 14.94
N MET A 541 -18.89 -3.83 15.38
CA MET A 541 -18.20 -4.69 16.35
C MET A 541 -18.31 -4.07 17.75
N LEU A 542 -18.76 -4.85 18.74
CA LEU A 542 -18.93 -4.38 20.12
C LEU A 542 -17.83 -4.91 21.03
N GLY A 543 -17.06 -4.01 21.64
CA GLY A 543 -16.03 -4.31 22.63
C GLY A 543 -16.63 -4.44 24.04
N VAL A 544 -16.48 -5.62 24.65
CA VAL A 544 -17.17 -6.00 25.90
C VAL A 544 -16.20 -6.55 26.98
N PRO A 545 -16.62 -6.69 28.25
CA PRO A 545 -15.81 -7.32 29.30
C PRO A 545 -15.51 -8.79 29.03
N THR A 546 -14.58 -9.36 29.78
CA THR A 546 -14.18 -10.76 29.61
C THR A 546 -15.34 -11.74 29.82
N TYR A 547 -16.10 -11.56 30.89
CA TYR A 547 -17.13 -12.51 31.32
C TYR A 547 -18.54 -12.08 30.89
N TRP A 548 -18.63 -11.45 29.71
CA TRP A 548 -19.86 -10.90 29.12
C TRP A 548 -20.96 -11.96 28.94
N ARG A 549 -20.63 -13.20 28.56
CA ARG A 549 -21.61 -14.25 28.31
C ARG A 549 -22.36 -14.63 29.59
N THR A 550 -21.65 -14.70 30.71
CA THR A 550 -22.22 -15.05 32.03
C THR A 550 -22.64 -13.84 32.85
N LEU A 551 -22.37 -12.62 32.37
CA LEU A 551 -22.66 -11.35 33.06
C LEU A 551 -22.07 -11.29 34.49
N GLY A 552 -20.84 -11.78 34.65
CA GLY A 552 -20.18 -11.90 35.95
C GLY A 552 -18.83 -11.19 36.00
N ARG A 553 -18.18 -11.22 37.17
CA ARG A 553 -16.81 -10.75 37.42
C ARG A 553 -16.55 -9.29 37.00
N ASP A 554 -16.12 -9.04 35.77
CA ASP A 554 -15.81 -7.70 35.25
C ASP A 554 -16.95 -7.09 34.41
N CYS A 555 -18.06 -7.82 34.30
CA CYS A 555 -19.25 -7.41 33.58
C CYS A 555 -20.36 -6.95 34.53
N LEU A 556 -21.13 -5.95 34.13
CA LEU A 556 -22.39 -5.58 34.77
C LEU A 556 -23.38 -6.76 34.70
N PRO A 557 -24.08 -7.11 35.79
CA PRO A 557 -25.03 -8.22 35.85
C PRO A 557 -26.39 -7.83 35.24
N ASP A 558 -26.39 -7.42 33.96
CA ASP A 558 -27.57 -6.91 33.26
C ASP A 558 -27.68 -7.54 31.85
N SER A 559 -28.81 -8.19 31.60
CA SER A 559 -29.09 -8.90 30.34
C SER A 559 -29.28 -7.98 29.13
N THR A 560 -29.38 -6.67 29.36
CA THR A 560 -29.37 -5.65 28.31
C THR A 560 -28.11 -5.76 27.45
N LEU A 561 -26.96 -6.13 28.03
CA LEU A 561 -25.73 -6.36 27.26
C LEU A 561 -25.92 -7.43 26.17
N HIS A 562 -26.55 -8.57 26.49
CA HIS A 562 -26.81 -9.61 25.48
C HIS A 562 -27.77 -9.14 24.40
N ARG A 563 -28.74 -8.28 24.74
CA ARG A 563 -29.63 -7.65 23.75
C ARG A 563 -28.83 -6.75 22.80
N LEU A 564 -27.90 -5.94 23.32
CA LEU A 564 -27.05 -5.08 22.50
C LEU A 564 -26.07 -5.89 21.63
N ILE A 565 -25.49 -6.96 22.18
CA ILE A 565 -24.61 -7.87 21.43
C ILE A 565 -25.36 -8.46 20.23
N ARG A 566 -26.60 -8.93 20.41
CA ARG A 566 -27.46 -9.43 19.31
C ARG A 566 -27.82 -8.38 18.26
N LYS A 567 -27.72 -7.08 18.58
CA LYS A 567 -27.90 -6.00 17.60
C LYS A 567 -26.63 -5.76 16.77
N CYS A 568 -25.47 -6.20 17.25
CA CYS A 568 -24.18 -6.01 16.60
C CYS A 568 -23.85 -7.20 15.69
N ASP A 569 -22.84 -7.01 14.84
CA ASP A 569 -22.39 -7.99 13.86
C ASP A 569 -21.28 -8.87 14.44
N ILE A 570 -20.40 -8.28 15.25
CA ILE A 570 -19.26 -8.96 15.90
C ILE A 570 -19.23 -8.56 17.39
N VAL A 571 -18.88 -9.49 18.27
CA VAL A 571 -18.52 -9.19 19.67
C VAL A 571 -17.04 -9.52 19.92
N ALA A 572 -16.35 -8.60 20.61
CA ALA A 572 -14.92 -8.68 20.89
C ALA A 572 -14.66 -8.44 22.40
N PRO A 573 -14.36 -9.48 23.19
CA PRO A 573 -14.09 -9.31 24.61
C PRO A 573 -12.67 -8.80 24.89
N TRP A 574 -12.49 -8.09 26.00
CA TRP A 574 -11.17 -7.67 26.48
C TRP A 574 -10.58 -8.70 27.46
N PHE A 575 -9.41 -9.27 27.15
CA PHE A 575 -8.77 -10.30 27.98
C PHE A 575 -7.48 -9.86 28.70
N VAL A 576 -6.95 -8.68 28.37
CA VAL A 576 -5.67 -8.21 28.91
C VAL A 576 -5.75 -8.16 30.45
N GLY A 577 -4.72 -8.71 31.10
CA GLY A 577 -4.61 -8.75 32.56
C GLY A 577 -5.45 -9.84 33.25
N ARG A 578 -6.16 -10.71 32.53
CA ARG A 578 -7.08 -11.70 33.12
C ARG A 578 -6.47 -13.06 33.45
N TYR A 579 -5.42 -13.43 32.73
CA TYR A 579 -4.71 -14.69 32.87
C TYR A 579 -3.25 -14.54 32.44
N ASN A 580 -2.42 -15.52 32.79
CA ASN A 580 -1.06 -15.68 32.30
C ASN A 580 -0.92 -17.07 31.65
N GLU A 581 0.28 -17.44 31.22
CA GLU A 581 0.54 -18.72 30.55
C GLU A 581 0.08 -19.95 31.37
N ASN A 582 0.23 -19.89 32.69
CA ASN A 582 -0.15 -21.00 33.58
C ASN A 582 -1.66 -21.09 33.79
N SER A 583 -2.37 -19.95 33.80
CA SER A 583 -3.84 -19.93 33.99
C SER A 583 -4.64 -19.95 32.69
N TYR A 584 -3.99 -19.74 31.53
CA TYR A 584 -4.66 -19.78 30.22
C TYR A 584 -5.37 -21.11 29.92
N PRO A 585 -4.83 -22.31 30.22
CA PRO A 585 -5.54 -23.56 29.92
C PRO A 585 -6.92 -23.67 30.61
N ALA A 586 -7.06 -23.12 31.82
CA ALA A 586 -8.35 -23.05 32.50
C ALA A 586 -9.25 -21.95 31.92
N PHE A 587 -8.65 -20.88 31.40
CA PHE A 587 -9.37 -19.79 30.72
C PHE A 587 -9.89 -20.21 29.34
N SER A 588 -9.15 -21.02 28.59
CA SER A 588 -9.44 -21.33 27.19
C SER A 588 -10.78 -22.03 26.97
N SER A 589 -11.36 -22.68 27.99
CA SER A 589 -12.70 -23.25 27.90
C SER A 589 -13.78 -22.18 27.69
N LEU A 590 -13.57 -20.95 28.18
CA LEU A 590 -14.49 -19.83 27.98
C LEU A 590 -14.63 -19.48 26.49
N LEU A 591 -13.54 -19.59 25.71
CA LEU A 591 -13.56 -19.30 24.27
C LEU A 591 -14.54 -20.21 23.52
N THR A 592 -14.55 -21.49 23.86
CA THR A 592 -15.45 -22.47 23.22
C THR A 592 -16.91 -22.17 23.54
N ASP A 593 -17.22 -21.88 24.80
CA ASP A 593 -18.59 -21.53 25.22
C ASP A 593 -19.07 -20.21 24.61
N ASP A 594 -18.18 -19.21 24.54
CA ASP A 594 -18.47 -17.90 23.94
C ASP A 594 -18.75 -18.05 22.43
N LEU A 595 -17.90 -18.79 21.71
CA LEU A 595 -18.12 -19.13 20.30
C LEU A 595 -19.44 -19.88 20.08
N ALA A 596 -19.78 -20.83 20.96
CA ALA A 596 -21.04 -21.55 20.88
C ALA A 596 -22.25 -20.63 21.08
N TRP A 597 -22.18 -19.72 22.07
CA TRP A 597 -23.22 -18.72 22.29
C TRP A 597 -23.38 -17.80 21.08
N CYS A 598 -22.27 -17.30 20.54
CA CYS A 598 -22.22 -16.44 19.36
C CYS A 598 -22.89 -17.11 18.14
N ARG A 599 -22.53 -18.36 17.84
CA ARG A 599 -23.16 -19.17 16.78
C ARG A 599 -24.66 -19.33 16.99
N ALA A 600 -25.10 -19.61 18.23
CA ALA A 600 -26.52 -19.77 18.55
C ALA A 600 -27.33 -18.46 18.44
N ASN A 601 -26.67 -17.32 18.48
CA ASN A 601 -27.30 -15.98 18.43
C ASN A 601 -27.03 -15.23 17.11
N GLY A 602 -26.32 -15.84 16.15
CA GLY A 602 -26.02 -15.22 14.85
C GLY A 602 -25.09 -14.00 14.94
N VAL A 603 -24.17 -13.99 15.92
CA VAL A 603 -23.18 -12.92 16.12
C VAL A 603 -21.79 -13.52 15.91
N ASP A 604 -20.92 -12.85 15.17
CA ASP A 604 -19.54 -13.29 15.00
C ASP A 604 -18.68 -12.95 16.23
N TYR A 605 -17.59 -13.69 16.42
CA TYR A 605 -16.75 -13.60 17.61
C TYR A 605 -15.29 -13.34 17.24
N ALA A 606 -14.74 -12.24 17.77
CA ALA A 606 -13.34 -11.89 17.64
C ALA A 606 -12.61 -12.07 18.98
N PRO A 607 -11.97 -13.22 19.25
CA PRO A 607 -11.16 -13.39 20.44
C PRO A 607 -9.92 -12.48 20.40
N LEU A 608 -9.35 -12.25 21.58
CA LEU A 608 -8.17 -11.42 21.77
C LEU A 608 -6.95 -12.28 22.13
N ALA A 609 -5.77 -11.90 21.61
CA ALA A 609 -4.47 -12.38 22.08
C ALA A 609 -3.55 -11.19 22.39
N PHE A 610 -2.69 -11.32 23.41
CA PHE A 610 -1.75 -10.26 23.79
C PHE A 610 -0.38 -10.84 24.16
N PRO A 611 0.73 -10.14 23.87
CA PRO A 611 2.07 -10.70 24.01
C PRO A 611 2.55 -10.77 25.45
N GLY A 612 1.97 -9.95 26.33
CA GLY A 612 2.28 -9.77 27.74
C GLY A 612 1.62 -8.49 28.23
N PHE A 613 1.79 -8.15 29.50
CA PHE A 613 1.16 -6.98 30.10
C PHE A 613 2.03 -6.43 31.23
N SER A 614 2.17 -5.11 31.32
CA SER A 614 2.84 -4.43 32.42
C SER A 614 2.47 -2.96 32.42
N TRP A 615 2.21 -2.41 33.60
CA TRP A 615 1.86 -1.00 33.82
C TRP A 615 2.51 -0.48 35.12
N LYS A 616 3.73 -0.96 35.39
CA LYS A 616 4.49 -0.70 36.61
C LYS A 616 4.82 0.77 36.77
N ASN A 617 5.14 1.47 35.69
CA ASN A 617 5.48 2.88 35.76
C ASN A 617 4.21 3.75 35.95
N MET A 618 3.06 3.27 35.47
CA MET A 618 1.76 3.96 35.64
C MET A 618 1.09 3.68 37.00
N ASN A 619 1.11 2.44 37.49
CA ASN A 619 0.36 1.98 38.68
C ASN A 619 1.26 1.52 39.85
N GLY A 620 2.57 1.65 39.72
CA GLY A 620 3.56 1.27 40.74
C GLY A 620 4.19 -0.11 40.51
N LEU A 621 5.42 -0.28 41.00
CA LEU A 621 6.26 -1.46 40.73
C LEU A 621 5.69 -2.80 41.22
N GLN A 622 4.74 -2.76 42.17
CA GLN A 622 4.06 -3.94 42.73
C GLN A 622 2.79 -4.31 41.96
N SER A 623 2.43 -3.53 40.93
CA SER A 623 1.26 -3.82 40.10
C SER A 623 1.46 -5.10 39.28
N THR A 624 0.34 -5.70 38.87
CA THR A 624 0.33 -6.93 38.09
C THR A 624 1.12 -6.78 36.79
N ALA A 625 1.98 -7.77 36.49
CA ALA A 625 2.65 -7.92 35.21
C ALA A 625 2.55 -9.36 34.73
N ILE A 626 2.37 -9.55 33.44
CA ILE A 626 2.31 -10.84 32.75
C ILE A 626 3.54 -10.92 31.84
N PRO A 627 4.50 -11.80 32.14
CA PRO A 627 5.68 -11.99 31.32
C PRO A 627 5.33 -12.42 29.89
N ARG A 628 6.17 -12.01 28.93
CA ARG A 628 5.97 -12.40 27.53
C ARG A 628 6.47 -13.81 27.18
N ASN A 629 7.23 -14.42 28.10
CA ASN A 629 7.77 -15.78 28.02
C ASN A 629 8.27 -16.15 26.63
N ARG A 630 9.09 -15.28 26.01
CA ARG A 630 9.73 -15.57 24.72
C ARG A 630 8.74 -15.90 23.58
N GLY A 631 7.49 -15.45 23.73
CA GLY A 631 6.40 -15.68 22.78
C GLY A 631 5.54 -16.91 23.08
N HIS A 632 5.90 -17.76 24.04
CA HIS A 632 5.09 -18.93 24.42
C HIS A 632 3.68 -18.53 24.86
N PHE A 633 3.59 -17.56 25.78
CA PHE A 633 2.32 -17.02 26.24
C PHE A 633 1.45 -16.47 25.09
N PHE A 634 2.05 -15.70 24.18
CA PHE A 634 1.32 -15.12 23.05
C PHE A 634 0.80 -16.19 22.10
N TRP A 635 1.67 -17.15 21.74
CA TRP A 635 1.31 -18.21 20.81
C TRP A 635 0.30 -19.19 21.39
N GLN A 636 0.35 -19.45 22.70
CA GLN A 636 -0.63 -20.30 23.38
C GLN A 636 -2.05 -19.74 23.20
N GLN A 637 -2.22 -18.42 23.29
CA GLN A 637 -3.50 -17.74 23.05
C GLN A 637 -3.93 -17.82 21.58
N ILE A 638 -3.01 -17.52 20.65
CA ILE A 638 -3.25 -17.60 19.20
C ILE A 638 -3.70 -19.01 18.80
N ALA A 639 -2.95 -20.02 19.23
CA ALA A 639 -3.25 -21.42 18.95
C ALA A 639 -4.58 -21.85 19.58
N GLY A 640 -4.84 -21.47 20.83
CA GLY A 640 -6.10 -21.80 21.49
C GLY A 640 -7.31 -21.17 20.80
N ALA A 641 -7.21 -19.91 20.37
CA ALA A 641 -8.25 -19.26 19.55
C ALA A 641 -8.47 -19.99 18.22
N LYS A 642 -7.40 -20.37 17.52
CA LYS A 642 -7.49 -21.12 16.26
C LYS A 642 -8.14 -22.49 16.44
N GLN A 643 -7.74 -23.22 17.49
CA GLN A 643 -8.28 -24.54 17.82
C GLN A 643 -9.75 -24.50 18.25
N ALA A 644 -10.17 -23.45 18.95
CA ALA A 644 -11.57 -23.22 19.30
C ALA A 644 -12.45 -22.96 18.05
N GLY A 645 -11.82 -22.66 16.90
CA GLY A 645 -12.50 -22.39 15.63
C GLY A 645 -12.86 -20.92 15.44
N ALA A 646 -12.07 -20.01 16.00
CA ALA A 646 -12.21 -18.58 15.73
C ALA A 646 -11.92 -18.26 14.26
N ALA A 647 -12.80 -17.47 13.65
CA ALA A 647 -12.72 -17.11 12.24
C ALA A 647 -11.79 -15.90 11.98
N MET A 648 -11.52 -15.11 13.02
CA MET A 648 -10.73 -13.88 13.01
C MET A 648 -9.98 -13.76 14.35
N LEU A 649 -8.99 -12.86 14.46
CA LEU A 649 -8.23 -12.67 15.70
C LEU A 649 -7.85 -11.21 15.92
N TYR A 650 -8.20 -10.67 17.09
CA TYR A 650 -7.76 -9.36 17.55
C TYR A 650 -6.46 -9.47 18.36
N ILE A 651 -5.47 -8.64 18.06
CA ILE A 651 -4.23 -8.53 18.83
C ILE A 651 -4.25 -7.24 19.66
N ALA A 652 -4.13 -7.39 20.98
CA ALA A 652 -3.90 -6.26 21.88
C ALA A 652 -2.41 -6.20 22.26
N MET A 653 -1.61 -5.27 21.74
CA MET A 653 -1.92 -4.17 20.81
C MET A 653 -0.74 -3.95 19.86
N PHE A 654 -0.89 -3.11 18.84
CA PHE A 654 0.22 -2.75 17.96
C PHE A 654 1.27 -1.91 18.70
N ASP A 655 0.87 -0.79 19.30
CA ASP A 655 1.77 0.28 19.81
C ASP A 655 1.57 0.67 21.28
N GLU A 656 0.74 -0.02 22.06
CA GLU A 656 0.39 0.38 23.45
C GLU A 656 1.52 0.09 24.47
N MET A 657 2.48 1.00 24.56
CA MET A 657 3.69 0.84 25.38
C MET A 657 3.43 0.96 26.90
N ASN A 658 2.40 1.70 27.29
CA ASN A 658 2.01 1.99 28.67
C ASN A 658 1.36 0.80 29.39
N GLU A 659 0.78 -0.15 28.65
CA GLU A 659 0.26 -1.41 29.20
C GLU A 659 1.15 -2.61 28.86
N GLY A 660 2.28 -2.40 28.20
CA GLY A 660 3.24 -3.47 27.91
C GLY A 660 2.72 -4.49 26.89
N THR A 661 1.65 -4.17 26.15
CA THR A 661 0.94 -5.05 25.21
C THR A 661 1.44 -4.90 23.76
N SER A 662 2.32 -3.93 23.46
CA SER A 662 2.76 -3.66 22.08
C SER A 662 3.44 -4.85 21.39
N ILE A 663 3.09 -5.11 20.12
CA ILE A 663 3.79 -6.06 19.26
C ILE A 663 4.84 -5.41 18.36
N PHE A 664 4.79 -4.09 18.16
CA PHE A 664 5.78 -3.37 17.36
C PHE A 664 7.20 -3.43 17.94
N LYS A 665 8.18 -2.87 17.23
CA LYS A 665 9.59 -3.00 17.62
C LYS A 665 9.87 -2.23 18.91
N CYS A 666 10.20 -2.96 19.97
CA CYS A 666 10.66 -2.41 21.25
C CYS A 666 12.09 -2.88 21.55
N ASN A 667 12.78 -2.11 22.38
CA ASN A 667 14.14 -2.44 22.79
C ASN A 667 14.21 -3.79 23.53
N THR A 668 15.33 -4.46 23.37
CA THR A 668 15.66 -5.67 24.12
C THR A 668 16.11 -5.34 25.53
N VAL A 669 16.07 -6.32 26.44
CA VAL A 669 16.44 -6.16 27.87
C VAL A 669 17.84 -5.57 28.07
N ASP A 670 18.78 -5.93 27.21
CA ASP A 670 20.17 -5.44 27.20
C ASP A 670 20.35 -4.06 26.55
N HIS A 671 19.27 -3.46 26.04
CA HIS A 671 19.26 -2.14 25.41
C HIS A 671 18.13 -1.25 25.95
N LEU A 672 17.88 -1.28 27.25
CA LEU A 672 16.90 -0.40 27.90
C LEU A 672 17.56 0.87 28.46
N PRO A 673 16.89 2.03 28.41
CA PRO A 673 17.34 3.21 29.14
C PRO A 673 17.27 3.01 30.66
N VAL A 674 18.11 3.75 31.38
CA VAL A 674 18.09 3.81 32.84
C VAL A 674 16.86 4.59 33.31
N ASN A 675 16.15 4.04 34.29
CA ASN A 675 14.95 4.63 34.86
C ASN A 675 15.01 4.59 36.40
N ASP A 676 15.54 5.65 37.01
CA ASP A 676 15.74 5.74 38.46
C ASP A 676 14.43 5.58 39.24
N GLY A 677 14.22 4.45 39.90
CA GLY A 677 13.00 4.16 40.67
C GLY A 677 11.82 3.63 39.83
N GLY A 678 11.99 3.47 38.52
CA GLY A 678 11.07 2.79 37.62
C GLY A 678 11.65 1.48 37.05
N SER A 679 10.92 0.83 36.14
CA SER A 679 11.42 -0.35 35.43
C SER A 679 10.80 -0.43 34.05
N PHE A 680 11.64 -0.58 33.02
CA PHE A 680 11.15 -0.99 31.70
C PHE A 680 11.14 -2.51 31.58
N VAL A 681 10.23 -3.00 30.75
CA VAL A 681 10.17 -4.37 30.25
C VAL A 681 10.82 -4.34 28.86
N GLY A 682 11.68 -5.31 28.57
CA GLY A 682 12.34 -5.44 27.27
C GLY A 682 11.97 -6.74 26.58
N ILE A 683 12.23 -6.80 25.27
CA ILE A 683 12.22 -8.05 24.53
C ILE A 683 13.43 -8.90 24.94
N ASP A 684 13.31 -10.22 25.04
CA ASP A 684 14.46 -11.08 25.31
C ASP A 684 15.62 -10.81 24.32
N SER A 685 16.82 -10.64 24.85
CA SER A 685 18.00 -10.14 24.10
C SER A 685 18.38 -10.97 22.88
N ASP A 686 18.03 -12.25 22.85
CA ASP A 686 18.35 -13.15 21.75
C ASP A 686 17.27 -13.26 20.65
N LEU A 687 16.09 -12.65 20.84
CA LEU A 687 14.96 -12.75 19.90
C LEU A 687 14.91 -11.62 18.85
N GLY A 688 15.53 -10.48 19.16
CA GLY A 688 15.47 -9.25 18.36
C GLY A 688 14.19 -8.44 18.58
N SER A 689 14.26 -7.12 18.35
CA SER A 689 13.17 -6.17 18.65
C SER A 689 11.88 -6.43 17.86
N ASP A 690 11.97 -7.08 16.70
CA ASP A 690 10.85 -7.34 15.80
C ASP A 690 10.16 -8.69 16.02
N TYR A 691 10.56 -9.45 17.04
CA TYR A 691 10.09 -10.81 17.25
C TYR A 691 8.57 -10.93 17.37
N TYR A 692 7.91 -9.98 18.04
CA TYR A 692 6.46 -10.00 18.22
C TYR A 692 5.68 -9.57 16.97
N LEU A 693 6.25 -8.72 16.11
CA LEU A 693 5.74 -8.49 14.75
C LEU A 693 5.81 -9.77 13.93
N TRP A 694 6.94 -10.48 13.98
CA TRP A 694 7.12 -11.75 13.27
C TRP A 694 6.11 -12.81 13.74
N LEU A 695 5.91 -12.97 15.06
CA LEU A 695 4.92 -13.91 15.61
C LEU A 695 3.48 -13.55 15.21
N ALA A 696 3.11 -12.26 15.24
CA ALA A 696 1.80 -11.81 14.75
C ALA A 696 1.61 -12.14 13.26
N GLY A 697 2.67 -11.97 12.46
CA GLY A 697 2.70 -12.41 11.07
C GLY A 697 2.52 -13.92 10.86
N GLN A 698 3.10 -14.73 11.74
CA GLN A 698 2.88 -16.18 11.74
C GLN A 698 1.42 -16.54 12.06
N ALA A 699 0.77 -15.80 12.96
CA ALA A 699 -0.65 -15.97 13.22
C ALA A 699 -1.49 -15.64 11.97
N ALA A 700 -1.25 -14.50 11.33
CA ALA A 700 -1.94 -14.11 10.09
C ALA A 700 -1.77 -15.15 8.98
N ALA A 701 -0.54 -15.64 8.78
CA ALA A 701 -0.26 -16.73 7.86
C ALA A 701 -1.10 -17.99 8.13
N TRP A 702 -1.28 -18.37 9.40
CA TRP A 702 -2.12 -19.51 9.78
C TRP A 702 -3.61 -19.26 9.53
N TRP A 703 -4.08 -18.01 9.71
CA TRP A 703 -5.45 -17.62 9.36
C TRP A 703 -5.72 -17.65 7.86
N HIS A 704 -4.73 -17.28 7.05
CA HIS A 704 -4.76 -17.41 5.59
C HIS A 704 -4.62 -18.84 5.06
N GLY A 705 -4.56 -19.85 5.94
CA GLY A 705 -4.50 -21.26 5.55
C GLY A 705 -3.13 -21.75 5.08
N LYS A 706 -2.05 -21.00 5.35
CA LYS A 706 -0.69 -21.53 5.15
C LYS A 706 -0.48 -22.76 6.03
N LYS A 707 0.24 -23.74 5.51
CA LYS A 707 0.52 -25.02 6.19
C LYS A 707 1.73 -24.87 7.13
N GLY A 708 1.91 -25.85 8.02
CA GLY A 708 3.07 -25.93 8.92
C GLY A 708 2.89 -25.26 10.29
N TYR A 709 1.71 -24.70 10.55
CA TYR A 709 1.35 -24.15 11.86
C TYR A 709 0.63 -25.16 12.73
N SER A 710 0.86 -25.09 14.05
CA SER A 710 0.28 -25.96 15.06
C SER A 710 0.22 -25.25 16.41
N VAL A 711 -0.18 -25.97 17.46
CA VAL A 711 -0.10 -25.47 18.85
C VAL A 711 1.32 -25.15 19.31
N ASN A 712 2.32 -25.72 18.66
CA ASN A 712 3.70 -25.47 19.00
C ASN A 712 4.14 -24.10 18.47
N LEU A 713 4.90 -23.37 19.28
CA LEU A 713 5.50 -22.09 18.92
C LEU A 713 6.31 -22.25 17.62
N PRO A 714 6.11 -21.39 16.60
CA PRO A 714 6.88 -21.43 15.37
C PRO A 714 8.35 -21.21 15.67
N GLN A 715 9.23 -21.87 14.93
CA GLN A 715 10.67 -21.66 15.05
C GLN A 715 11.11 -20.54 14.10
N ARG A 716 11.79 -19.53 14.67
CA ARG A 716 12.45 -18.49 13.89
C ARG A 716 13.84 -18.98 13.53
N LEU A 717 14.13 -19.14 12.23
CA LEU A 717 15.48 -19.43 11.80
C LEU A 717 16.41 -18.26 12.19
N PRO A 718 17.65 -18.52 12.63
CA PRO A 718 18.61 -17.46 12.93
C PRO A 718 18.78 -16.59 11.69
N ARG A 719 18.76 -15.26 11.85
CA ARG A 719 19.17 -14.36 10.77
C ARG A 719 20.62 -14.69 10.44
N SER A 720 20.91 -15.02 9.18
CA SER A 720 22.29 -15.09 8.69
C SER A 720 22.94 -13.74 9.00
N ARG A 721 24.00 -13.77 9.82
CA ARG A 721 24.73 -12.57 10.25
C ARG A 721 25.33 -11.82 9.07
#